data_AF-A0A8T2VMS5-F1
#
_entry.id   AF-A0A8T2VMS5-F1
#
_cell.length_a   1.000
_cell.length_b   1.000
_cell.length_c   1.000
_cell.angle_alpha   90.00
_cell.angle_beta   90.00
_cell.angle_gamma   90.00
#
_symmetry.space_group_name_H-M   'P 1'
#
loop_
_entity.id
_entity.type
_entity.pdbx_description
1 polymer ?
#
loop_
_entity_poly.entity_id
_entity_poly.type
_entity_poly.pdbx_seq_one_letter_code
_entity_poly.pdbx_strand_id
1 'polypeptide(L)'
;MVYLRAVTVALALLAVIGLGSVQGLEVKVVTQTANPRPSGSDSIEIQAEVDGSSVSSVDLVYVINYGSEQSIPMSQSDGSGLYTATIPAAEATPGSMVRWYVKATDRSRNSARDPAYEDSEAQQYYGTVVEDPSFSASLPVVDLYCKDPRAPFDPSRDTAPQCSMLFDGEFYDNFSIRRKGQSSLNWPKPKFKISGNGQGKIFKVSPSAKRVKQVSFNSQWSEPGENTFMRETLAWETLRQMGVDYLTSYQTVVRLNGEYFGKFALGVDWTKDALRANGYSTDPPTPRFKSESGEFSNLRWDIPSNQVQFYYSQKNDDIGSSGDDALVQLGRGLAGGGSLPRSNYIFEWINLPKTINYMAAMTLMLNQDRCTKNYEIYLDPGFEQWSMLPWDVEGSFGIDRGLGGQPAADYCILACEQWNSPLFCDSDHPQDLAVTTPWGLITTQINPTTISAAGGPSNSGRKLLQVNNGGETSGTASNGAAEPGLSLPSQSAIPQDYNEDQTLKGPTLTGAPGTFNYLIDAILEVPRSRAMYMRRLRTLMDSFISTGKLQELVTAEYNIVREEAKKDAEKWGNPGDPDRGYEQLITEQLPIRKEQLFNQYSVGGDIPLIPSSRAADPSSLTIGSVSGGSDGYVEVRNNNEDAVDVSGWTLNGSGVSFKFIPGTVIPPQDSVYVAATSVKTFKQRGSGPRGGQGLFVVGPLNGTPDGSTSITISSS
;
A
#
# COMPACT_ATOMS: atom_id res chain seq x y z
N MET A 1 -9.05 9.36 -44.89
CA MET A 1 -8.69 7.92 -44.89
C MET A 1 -8.03 7.41 -46.18
N VAL A 2 -7.93 8.18 -47.27
CA VAL A 2 -7.28 7.73 -48.53
C VAL A 2 -5.79 8.15 -48.63
N TYR A 3 -5.36 9.20 -47.92
CA TYR A 3 -3.97 9.67 -47.94
C TYR A 3 -2.99 8.83 -47.09
N LEU A 4 -3.44 8.20 -46.00
CA LEU A 4 -2.57 7.35 -45.17
C LEU A 4 -2.27 5.97 -45.79
N ARG A 5 -3.12 5.48 -46.69
CA ARG A 5 -2.90 4.19 -47.36
C ARG A 5 -1.86 4.26 -48.49
N ALA A 6 -1.68 5.41 -49.12
CA ALA A 6 -0.68 5.59 -50.18
C ALA A 6 0.77 5.61 -49.63
N VAL A 7 0.98 6.21 -48.45
CA VAL A 7 2.31 6.26 -47.80
C VAL A 7 2.73 4.87 -47.28
N THR A 8 1.76 4.07 -46.80
CA THR A 8 2.03 2.72 -46.30
C THR A 8 2.36 1.74 -47.44
N VAL A 9 1.76 1.91 -48.63
CA VAL A 9 2.05 1.07 -49.81
C VAL A 9 3.39 1.47 -50.48
N ALA A 10 3.78 2.75 -50.42
CA ALA A 10 5.08 3.19 -50.91
C ALA A 10 6.26 2.69 -50.05
N LEU A 11 6.08 2.60 -48.73
CA LEU A 11 7.05 1.99 -47.82
C LEU A 11 7.12 0.45 -47.95
N ALA A 12 6.00 -0.20 -48.29
CA ALA A 12 5.98 -1.65 -48.50
C ALA A 12 6.62 -2.07 -49.85
N LEU A 13 6.56 -1.22 -50.90
CA LEU A 13 7.21 -1.53 -52.19
C LEU A 13 8.74 -1.36 -52.16
N LEU A 14 9.28 -0.60 -51.20
CA LEU A 14 10.72 -0.50 -50.98
C LEU A 14 11.31 -1.76 -50.33
N ALA A 15 10.48 -2.66 -49.80
CA ALA A 15 10.91 -3.92 -49.18
C ALA A 15 11.09 -5.10 -50.16
N VAL A 16 10.73 -4.95 -51.45
CA VAL A 16 10.73 -6.07 -52.43
C VAL A 16 11.79 -5.89 -53.54
N ILE A 17 12.60 -4.83 -53.49
CA ILE A 17 13.79 -4.70 -54.34
C ILE A 17 15.00 -5.01 -53.46
N GLY A 18 15.67 -6.11 -53.75
CA GLY A 18 16.88 -6.58 -53.04
C GLY A 18 18.04 -5.60 -53.13
N LEU A 19 17.96 -4.51 -52.36
CA LEU A 19 19.10 -3.78 -51.87
C LEU A 19 19.59 -4.58 -50.67
N GLY A 20 20.76 -5.21 -50.80
CA GLY A 20 21.43 -5.83 -49.67
C GLY A 20 21.45 -4.85 -48.50
N SER A 21 21.00 -5.29 -47.33
CA SER A 21 21.12 -4.52 -46.10
C SER A 21 22.58 -4.10 -45.99
N VAL A 22 22.84 -2.79 -46.09
CA VAL A 22 24.13 -2.26 -45.63
C VAL A 22 24.09 -2.49 -44.13
N GLN A 23 24.73 -3.56 -43.67
CA GLN A 23 24.83 -3.90 -42.26
C GLN A 23 25.59 -2.74 -41.61
N GLY A 24 24.84 -1.84 -40.97
CA GLY A 24 25.39 -0.70 -40.23
C GLY A 24 26.25 -1.21 -39.09
N LEU A 25 27.23 -0.41 -38.67
CA LEU A 25 28.06 -0.73 -37.51
C LEU A 25 27.17 -0.84 -36.26
N GLU A 26 27.19 -1.98 -35.59
CA GLU A 26 26.37 -2.26 -34.40
C GLU A 26 27.22 -2.93 -33.32
N VAL A 27 27.02 -2.53 -32.06
CA VAL A 27 27.60 -3.16 -30.88
C VAL A 27 26.45 -3.77 -30.08
N LYS A 28 26.55 -5.05 -29.73
CA LYS A 28 25.49 -5.81 -29.04
C LYS A 28 26.07 -6.86 -28.11
N VAL A 29 25.21 -7.46 -27.29
CA VAL A 29 25.59 -8.56 -26.36
C VAL A 29 26.77 -8.15 -25.46
N VAL A 30 26.77 -6.90 -24.99
CA VAL A 30 27.80 -6.43 -24.06
C VAL A 30 27.53 -7.02 -22.68
N THR A 31 28.59 -7.43 -21.97
CA THR A 31 28.49 -7.81 -20.55
C THR A 31 27.88 -6.66 -19.73
N GLN A 32 26.62 -6.81 -19.29
CA GLN A 32 25.87 -5.72 -18.64
C GLN A 32 26.18 -5.55 -17.15
N THR A 33 26.51 -6.65 -16.48
CA THR A 33 26.93 -6.68 -15.07
C THR A 33 27.86 -7.86 -14.88
N ALA A 34 28.97 -7.64 -14.17
CA ALA A 34 29.86 -8.74 -13.80
C ALA A 34 29.20 -9.59 -12.71
N ASN A 35 28.91 -10.86 -13.03
CA ASN A 35 28.27 -11.82 -12.14
C ASN A 35 29.00 -13.19 -12.24
N PRO A 36 29.59 -13.72 -11.16
CA PRO A 36 29.59 -13.21 -9.78
C PRO A 36 30.25 -11.84 -9.64
N ARG A 37 29.90 -11.13 -8.56
CA ARG A 37 30.51 -9.84 -8.20
C ARG A 37 32.05 -10.04 -8.09
N PRO A 38 32.87 -9.18 -8.73
CA PRO A 38 34.32 -9.35 -8.71
C PRO A 38 34.91 -9.03 -7.33
N SER A 39 35.89 -9.82 -6.88
CA SER A 39 36.69 -9.48 -5.71
C SER A 39 37.74 -8.40 -6.03
N GLY A 40 38.35 -7.80 -5.02
CA GLY A 40 39.39 -6.78 -5.20
C GLY A 40 40.67 -7.27 -5.89
N SER A 41 40.84 -8.58 -6.07
CA SER A 41 41.95 -9.16 -6.84
C SER A 41 41.55 -9.62 -8.24
N ASP A 42 40.26 -9.62 -8.56
CA ASP A 42 39.77 -10.13 -9.84
C ASP A 42 39.80 -9.04 -10.89
N SER A 43 40.27 -9.41 -12.08
CA SER A 43 40.10 -8.59 -13.26
C SER A 43 38.68 -8.74 -13.81
N ILE A 44 38.11 -7.69 -14.40
CA ILE A 44 36.74 -7.71 -14.92
C ILE A 44 36.80 -7.89 -16.43
N GLU A 45 36.45 -9.08 -16.92
CA GLU A 45 36.35 -9.36 -18.36
C GLU A 45 35.03 -8.84 -18.91
N ILE A 46 35.12 -8.06 -19.99
CA ILE A 46 33.98 -7.55 -20.75
C ILE A 46 34.03 -8.13 -22.15
N GLN A 47 32.90 -8.68 -22.58
CA GLN A 47 32.69 -9.21 -23.91
C GLN A 47 31.66 -8.35 -24.64
N ALA A 48 31.80 -8.26 -25.97
CA ALA A 48 30.85 -7.60 -26.85
C ALA A 48 30.88 -8.23 -28.25
N GLU A 49 29.72 -8.37 -28.87
CA GLU A 49 29.62 -8.69 -30.29
C GLU A 49 29.54 -7.40 -31.11
N VAL A 50 30.31 -7.34 -32.21
CA VAL A 50 30.32 -6.19 -33.11
C VAL A 50 30.07 -6.65 -34.54
N ASP A 51 28.99 -6.16 -35.12
CA ASP A 51 28.62 -6.40 -36.52
C ASP A 51 29.07 -5.19 -37.37
N GLY A 52 29.76 -5.45 -38.48
CA GLY A 52 30.14 -4.42 -39.44
C GLY A 52 31.20 -4.89 -40.44
N SER A 53 31.04 -4.53 -41.71
CA SER A 53 31.93 -4.97 -42.79
C SER A 53 33.30 -4.26 -42.83
N SER A 54 33.50 -3.24 -41.98
CA SER A 54 34.73 -2.43 -41.96
C SER A 54 35.10 -1.88 -40.58
N VAL A 55 34.93 -2.68 -39.52
CA VAL A 55 35.35 -2.31 -38.15
C VAL A 55 36.85 -1.94 -38.14
N SER A 56 37.16 -0.75 -37.64
CA SER A 56 38.51 -0.18 -37.54
C SER A 56 39.06 -0.26 -36.11
N SER A 57 38.23 -0.02 -35.10
CA SER A 57 38.59 -0.22 -33.69
C SER A 57 37.36 -0.66 -32.91
N VAL A 58 37.61 -1.41 -31.84
CA VAL A 58 36.64 -1.70 -30.79
C VAL A 58 37.35 -1.41 -29.47
N ASP A 59 36.78 -0.51 -28.69
CA ASP A 59 37.37 0.01 -27.47
C ASP A 59 36.41 -0.23 -26.31
N LEU A 60 36.92 -0.80 -25.22
CA LEU A 60 36.24 -0.81 -23.93
C LEU A 60 36.58 0.50 -23.23
N VAL A 61 35.55 1.31 -22.98
CA VAL A 61 35.67 2.54 -22.19
C VAL A 61 35.10 2.29 -20.81
N TYR A 62 35.90 2.54 -19.77
CA TYR A 62 35.50 2.32 -18.38
C TYR A 62 35.80 3.53 -17.48
N VAL A 63 35.07 3.61 -16.37
CA VAL A 63 35.16 4.66 -15.36
C VAL A 63 35.12 4.03 -13.98
N ILE A 64 36.04 4.44 -13.12
CA ILE A 64 35.98 4.14 -11.68
C ILE A 64 35.17 5.24 -10.98
N ASN A 65 34.10 4.86 -10.29
CA ASN A 65 33.14 5.76 -9.67
C ASN A 65 32.64 6.82 -10.69
N TYR A 66 32.78 8.10 -10.38
CA TYR A 66 32.50 9.24 -11.27
C TYR A 66 33.79 9.96 -11.73
N GLY A 67 34.90 9.21 -11.83
CA GLY A 67 36.18 9.70 -12.32
C GLY A 67 36.22 9.93 -13.84
N SER A 68 37.42 9.94 -14.40
CA SER A 68 37.63 10.11 -15.85
C SER A 68 37.56 8.79 -16.61
N GLU A 69 37.02 8.83 -17.82
CA GLU A 69 37.01 7.69 -18.75
C GLU A 69 38.43 7.25 -19.10
N GLN A 70 38.67 5.95 -19.01
CA GLN A 70 39.83 5.24 -19.52
C GLN A 70 39.39 4.38 -20.71
N SER A 71 40.27 4.16 -21.67
CA SER A 71 39.97 3.39 -22.88
C SER A 71 41.03 2.31 -23.08
N ILE A 72 40.60 1.08 -23.29
CA ILE A 72 41.48 -0.04 -23.65
C ILE A 72 40.98 -0.73 -24.92
N PRO A 73 41.87 -1.08 -25.86
CA PRO A 73 41.47 -1.76 -27.09
C PRO A 73 40.96 -3.17 -26.77
N MET A 74 39.86 -3.57 -27.40
CA MET A 74 39.35 -4.94 -27.33
C MET A 74 39.96 -5.80 -28.43
N SER A 75 40.23 -7.06 -28.12
CA SER A 75 40.81 -8.03 -29.04
C SER A 75 39.77 -9.05 -29.49
N GLN A 76 39.84 -9.43 -30.77
CA GLN A 76 39.00 -10.47 -31.34
C GLN A 76 39.76 -11.79 -31.36
N SER A 77 39.17 -12.86 -30.82
CA SER A 77 39.85 -14.15 -30.62
C SER A 77 39.91 -15.05 -31.87
N ASP A 78 38.95 -14.93 -32.80
CA ASP A 78 38.74 -15.94 -33.86
C ASP A 78 38.02 -15.43 -35.13
N GLY A 79 37.87 -14.11 -35.29
CA GLY A 79 37.13 -13.53 -36.44
C GLY A 79 35.61 -13.67 -36.37
N SER A 80 35.06 -14.16 -35.25
CA SER A 80 33.62 -14.40 -35.02
C SER A 80 32.75 -13.13 -34.92
N GLY A 81 33.37 -11.97 -34.78
CA GLY A 81 32.69 -10.73 -34.36
C GLY A 81 32.69 -10.51 -32.84
N LEU A 82 33.17 -11.48 -32.04
CA LEU A 82 33.27 -11.36 -30.59
C LEU A 82 34.58 -10.68 -30.17
N TYR A 83 34.46 -9.58 -29.43
CA TYR A 83 35.58 -8.82 -28.88
C TYR A 83 35.61 -8.94 -27.36
N THR A 84 36.82 -9.06 -26.81
CA THR A 84 37.05 -9.18 -25.37
C THR A 84 38.11 -8.19 -24.90
N ALA A 85 37.92 -7.65 -23.70
CA ALA A 85 38.94 -6.87 -22.98
C ALA A 85 38.75 -7.06 -21.48
N THR A 86 39.81 -6.78 -20.74
CA THR A 86 39.83 -7.00 -19.30
C THR A 86 40.23 -5.71 -18.60
N ILE A 87 39.38 -5.23 -17.68
CA ILE A 87 39.72 -4.14 -16.76
C ILE A 87 40.63 -4.73 -15.67
N PRO A 88 41.87 -4.25 -15.51
CA PRO A 88 42.79 -4.79 -14.52
C PRO A 88 42.28 -4.60 -13.08
N ALA A 89 42.50 -5.59 -12.21
CA ALA A 89 42.10 -5.54 -10.80
C ALA A 89 42.68 -4.32 -10.05
N ALA A 90 43.89 -3.89 -10.43
CA ALA A 90 44.59 -2.76 -9.81
C ALA A 90 43.90 -1.40 -10.01
N GLU A 91 42.95 -1.28 -10.95
CA GLU A 91 42.25 -0.03 -11.26
C GLU A 91 41.17 0.32 -10.22
N ALA A 92 40.62 -0.68 -9.52
CA ALA A 92 39.47 -0.50 -8.64
C ALA A 92 39.71 -1.15 -7.28
N THR A 93 39.67 -0.35 -6.21
CA THR A 93 39.77 -0.89 -4.85
C THR A 93 38.44 -1.52 -4.41
N PRO A 94 38.46 -2.42 -3.40
CA PRO A 94 37.24 -2.91 -2.75
C PRO A 94 36.25 -1.78 -2.44
N GLY A 95 34.97 -1.99 -2.76
CA GLY A 95 33.91 -0.97 -2.59
C GLY A 95 33.90 0.13 -3.65
N SER A 96 34.75 0.09 -4.68
CA SER A 96 34.64 1.00 -5.83
C SER A 96 33.57 0.51 -6.82
N MET A 97 32.80 1.44 -7.36
CA MET A 97 31.95 1.17 -8.53
C MET A 97 32.80 1.21 -9.80
N VAL A 98 32.59 0.24 -10.69
CA VAL A 98 33.22 0.20 -12.01
C VAL A 98 32.11 0.24 -13.06
N ARG A 99 32.20 1.17 -14.00
CA ARG A 99 31.19 1.41 -15.03
C ARG A 99 31.83 1.37 -16.41
N TRP A 100 31.14 0.88 -17.42
CA TRP A 100 31.71 0.75 -18.77
C TRP A 100 30.68 0.82 -19.89
N TYR A 101 31.18 1.05 -21.10
CA TYR A 101 30.49 0.81 -22.36
C TYR A 101 31.51 0.35 -23.41
N VAL A 102 31.02 -0.31 -24.47
CA VAL A 102 31.86 -0.68 -25.61
C VAL A 102 31.54 0.23 -26.78
N LYS A 103 32.59 0.71 -27.46
CA LYS A 103 32.47 1.55 -28.65
C LYS A 103 33.20 0.90 -29.81
N ALA A 104 32.51 0.76 -30.94
CA ALA A 104 33.13 0.40 -32.21
C ALA A 104 33.21 1.62 -33.12
N THR A 105 34.26 1.69 -33.93
CA THR A 105 34.43 2.68 -35.00
C THR A 105 34.77 1.98 -36.31
N ASP A 106 34.12 2.34 -37.41
CA ASP A 106 34.42 1.80 -38.74
C ASP A 106 35.51 2.62 -39.48
N ARG A 107 35.98 2.12 -40.62
CA ARG A 107 36.99 2.82 -41.45
C ARG A 107 36.49 4.14 -42.05
N SER A 108 35.18 4.37 -42.06
CA SER A 108 34.54 5.62 -42.48
C SER A 108 34.41 6.62 -41.33
N ARG A 109 34.87 6.27 -40.12
CA ARG A 109 34.75 7.02 -38.86
C ARG A 109 33.33 7.15 -38.33
N ASN A 110 32.41 6.27 -38.74
CA ASN A 110 31.15 6.10 -38.04
C ASN A 110 31.40 5.33 -36.74
N SER A 111 30.64 5.63 -35.69
CA SER A 111 30.77 4.93 -34.42
C SER A 111 29.41 4.46 -33.89
N ALA A 112 29.43 3.30 -33.25
CA ALA A 112 28.32 2.75 -32.47
C ALA A 112 28.81 2.41 -31.05
N ARG A 113 27.92 2.44 -30.07
CA ARG A 113 28.21 2.05 -28.70
C ARG A 113 27.05 1.33 -28.05
N ASP A 114 27.34 0.48 -27.08
CA ASP A 114 26.34 -0.15 -26.21
C ASP A 114 26.76 0.02 -24.73
N PRO A 115 25.88 0.57 -23.85
CA PRO A 115 24.51 1.03 -24.15
C PRO A 115 24.47 2.22 -25.12
N ALA A 116 23.42 2.26 -25.93
CA ALA A 116 23.08 3.37 -26.81
C ALA A 116 22.67 4.58 -25.95
N TYR A 117 23.62 5.44 -25.63
CA TYR A 117 23.38 6.66 -24.85
C TYR A 117 22.71 7.73 -25.73
N GLU A 118 21.41 7.56 -25.97
CA GLU A 118 20.62 8.35 -26.94
C GLU A 118 20.31 9.77 -26.46
N ASP A 119 20.12 9.95 -25.15
CA ASP A 119 19.87 11.24 -24.51
C ASP A 119 20.45 11.26 -23.09
N SER A 120 20.29 12.39 -22.39
CA SER A 120 20.83 12.59 -21.04
C SER A 120 20.13 11.78 -19.93
N GLU A 121 18.99 11.17 -20.21
CA GLU A 121 18.23 10.33 -19.26
C GLU A 121 18.44 8.82 -19.51
N ALA A 122 18.91 8.45 -20.71
CA ALA A 122 19.24 7.09 -21.10
C ALA A 122 20.36 6.49 -20.24
N GLN A 123 20.41 5.16 -20.15
CA GLN A 123 21.49 4.45 -19.49
C GLN A 123 22.83 4.79 -20.16
N GLN A 124 23.79 5.29 -19.38
CA GLN A 124 25.08 5.72 -19.93
C GLN A 124 26.13 4.60 -19.81
N TYR A 125 26.05 3.77 -18.77
CA TYR A 125 27.01 2.70 -18.54
C TYR A 125 26.33 1.41 -18.08
N TYR A 126 26.95 0.28 -18.44
CA TYR A 126 26.86 -0.96 -17.68
C TYR A 126 27.83 -0.89 -16.49
N GLY A 127 27.77 -1.85 -15.56
CA GLY A 127 28.61 -1.72 -14.37
C GLY A 127 28.56 -2.86 -13.37
N THR A 128 29.39 -2.74 -12.35
CA THR A 128 29.40 -3.56 -11.14
C THR A 128 30.04 -2.78 -9.99
N VAL A 129 30.10 -3.38 -8.81
CA VAL A 129 30.83 -2.84 -7.65
C VAL A 129 31.81 -3.91 -7.19
N VAL A 130 33.06 -3.54 -6.98
CA VAL A 130 34.07 -4.46 -6.44
C VAL A 130 33.65 -4.88 -5.03
N GLU A 131 33.70 -6.17 -4.74
CA GLU A 131 33.38 -6.71 -3.42
C GLU A 131 34.27 -6.09 -2.35
N ASP A 132 33.64 -5.70 -1.25
CA ASP A 132 34.32 -5.18 -0.08
C ASP A 132 34.24 -6.22 1.05
N PRO A 133 35.29 -7.02 1.26
CA PRO A 133 35.25 -8.09 2.25
C PRO A 133 35.24 -7.58 3.70
N SER A 134 35.49 -6.27 3.91
CA SER A 134 35.39 -5.65 5.24
C SER A 134 33.96 -5.31 5.62
N PHE A 135 33.06 -5.20 4.63
CA PHE A 135 31.67 -4.87 4.84
C PHE A 135 30.81 -6.13 4.94
N SER A 136 29.94 -6.19 5.94
CA SER A 136 28.91 -7.21 6.04
C SER A 136 27.62 -6.62 6.61
N ALA A 137 26.49 -7.13 6.14
CA ALA A 137 25.16 -6.75 6.60
C ALA A 137 24.29 -8.01 6.74
N SER A 138 23.37 -8.01 7.72
CA SER A 138 22.38 -9.08 7.86
C SER A 138 21.17 -8.92 6.93
N LEU A 139 21.11 -7.81 6.18
CA LEU A 139 20.02 -7.46 5.27
C LEU A 139 20.55 -7.32 3.82
N PRO A 140 19.68 -7.46 2.81
CA PRO A 140 20.02 -7.15 1.41
C PRO A 140 20.64 -5.76 1.26
N VAL A 141 21.72 -5.68 0.49
CA VAL A 141 22.52 -4.46 0.32
C VAL A 141 22.15 -3.77 -0.99
N VAL A 142 21.88 -2.47 -0.91
CA VAL A 142 21.80 -1.56 -2.05
C VAL A 142 23.07 -0.73 -2.06
N ASP A 143 23.96 -1.02 -3.01
CA ASP A 143 25.18 -0.26 -3.24
C ASP A 143 24.85 0.95 -4.11
N LEU A 144 24.48 2.08 -3.49
CA LEU A 144 24.10 3.33 -4.15
C LEU A 144 25.34 4.23 -4.34
N TYR A 145 25.56 4.68 -5.57
CA TYR A 145 26.59 5.65 -5.90
C TYR A 145 25.96 6.89 -6.48
N CYS A 146 26.40 8.04 -6.02
CA CYS A 146 25.96 9.33 -6.51
C CYS A 146 27.16 10.25 -6.65
N LYS A 147 27.23 10.92 -7.80
CA LYS A 147 28.29 11.90 -8.07
C LYS A 147 28.34 13.00 -7.01
N ASP A 148 27.17 13.47 -6.59
CA ASP A 148 27.01 14.29 -5.40
C ASP A 148 26.54 13.41 -4.22
N PRO A 149 27.36 13.21 -3.17
CA PRO A 149 26.96 12.45 -1.98
C PRO A 149 25.80 13.11 -1.20
N ARG A 150 25.44 14.37 -1.50
CA ARG A 150 24.30 15.07 -0.88
C ARG A 150 22.98 14.80 -1.61
N ALA A 151 22.97 14.11 -2.74
CA ALA A 151 21.77 13.85 -3.53
C ALA A 151 20.59 13.22 -2.74
N PRO A 152 20.78 12.26 -1.81
CA PRO A 152 19.68 11.75 -0.98
C PRO A 152 19.01 12.79 -0.08
N PHE A 153 19.66 13.92 0.19
CA PHE A 153 19.19 14.99 1.06
C PHE A 153 18.49 16.13 0.32
N ASP A 154 18.60 16.17 -1.01
CA ASP A 154 18.04 17.24 -1.83
C ASP A 154 16.56 16.97 -2.18
N PRO A 155 15.61 17.83 -1.80
CA PRO A 155 14.20 17.69 -2.17
C PRO A 155 13.90 18.10 -3.62
N SER A 156 14.86 18.70 -4.33
CA SER A 156 14.69 19.18 -5.70
C SER A 156 14.28 18.05 -6.64
N ARG A 157 13.48 18.41 -7.64
CA ARG A 157 13.07 17.50 -8.73
C ARG A 157 13.83 17.76 -10.02
N ASP A 158 14.59 18.85 -10.06
CA ASP A 158 15.04 19.52 -11.30
C ASP A 158 16.50 19.24 -11.65
N THR A 159 17.23 18.56 -10.77
CA THR A 159 18.54 18.02 -11.11
C THR A 159 18.40 16.52 -11.24
N ALA A 160 18.85 15.92 -12.33
CA ALA A 160 19.11 14.48 -12.39
C ALA A 160 20.48 14.26 -11.74
N PRO A 161 20.59 14.04 -10.41
CA PRO A 161 21.84 13.61 -9.85
C PRO A 161 22.24 12.31 -10.57
N GLN A 162 23.41 12.32 -11.19
CA GLN A 162 23.98 11.14 -11.83
C GLN A 162 24.25 10.12 -10.73
N CYS A 163 23.31 9.20 -10.55
CA CYS A 163 23.39 8.12 -9.59
C CYS A 163 23.25 6.77 -10.29
N SER A 164 23.88 5.77 -9.71
CA SER A 164 23.91 4.39 -10.17
C SER A 164 23.78 3.49 -8.94
N MET A 165 23.31 2.26 -9.11
CA MET A 165 23.25 1.30 -8.00
C MET A 165 23.44 -0.12 -8.47
N LEU A 166 24.05 -0.94 -7.63
CA LEU A 166 24.01 -2.39 -7.73
C LEU A 166 23.03 -2.92 -6.68
N PHE A 167 22.02 -3.67 -7.12
CA PHE A 167 21.04 -4.29 -6.24
C PHE A 167 20.58 -5.64 -6.80
N ASP A 168 20.52 -6.66 -5.94
CA ASP A 168 20.13 -8.05 -6.32
C ASP A 168 20.88 -8.59 -7.56
N GLY A 169 22.17 -8.26 -7.66
CA GLY A 169 23.05 -8.70 -8.75
C GLY A 169 22.86 -7.96 -10.09
N GLU A 170 22.05 -6.90 -10.13
CA GLU A 170 21.82 -6.09 -11.33
C GLU A 170 22.29 -4.64 -11.15
N PHE A 171 22.98 -4.12 -12.17
CA PHE A 171 23.46 -2.73 -12.18
C PHE A 171 22.48 -1.81 -12.89
N TYR A 172 22.16 -0.69 -12.23
CA TYR A 172 21.28 0.37 -12.75
C TYR A 172 22.08 1.68 -12.80
N ASP A 173 21.94 2.44 -13.88
CA ASP A 173 22.70 3.66 -14.10
C ASP A 173 21.81 4.82 -14.56
N ASN A 174 22.27 6.04 -14.26
CA ASN A 174 21.67 7.30 -14.70
C ASN A 174 20.19 7.51 -14.29
N PHE A 175 19.82 7.03 -13.10
CA PHE A 175 18.52 7.31 -12.50
C PHE A 175 18.55 8.59 -11.67
N SER A 176 17.38 9.17 -11.37
CA SER A 176 17.27 10.28 -10.43
C SER A 176 17.03 9.79 -9.00
N ILE A 177 17.52 10.56 -8.05
CA ILE A 177 17.20 10.43 -6.63
C ILE A 177 16.71 11.78 -6.11
N ARG A 178 15.77 11.76 -5.17
CA ARG A 178 15.39 12.94 -4.40
C ARG A 178 14.90 12.59 -3.02
N ARG A 179 15.07 13.53 -2.08
CA ARG A 179 14.43 13.48 -0.77
C ARG A 179 12.91 13.43 -0.91
N LYS A 180 12.25 12.69 -0.02
CA LYS A 180 10.78 12.56 0.05
C LYS A 180 10.27 12.77 1.48
N GLY A 181 8.95 12.98 1.57
CA GLY A 181 8.24 13.19 2.83
C GLY A 181 7.75 14.62 2.97
N GLN A 182 7.10 14.91 4.10
CA GLN A 182 6.63 16.24 4.47
C GLN A 182 7.19 16.58 5.86
N SER A 183 6.72 15.91 6.91
CA SER A 183 7.26 16.03 8.28
C SER A 183 8.72 15.56 8.40
N SER A 184 9.13 14.60 7.56
CA SER A 184 10.48 14.01 7.55
C SER A 184 11.52 14.80 6.74
N LEU A 185 11.14 15.93 6.13
CA LEU A 185 12.07 16.77 5.35
C LEU A 185 13.16 17.43 6.21
N ASN A 186 12.98 17.50 7.53
CA ASN A 186 13.97 18.05 8.45
C ASN A 186 14.71 16.99 9.28
N TRP A 187 14.42 15.70 9.08
CA TRP A 187 15.11 14.62 9.81
C TRP A 187 16.61 14.57 9.43
N PRO A 188 17.51 14.25 10.38
CA PRO A 188 18.93 14.03 10.09
C PRO A 188 19.15 12.97 9.01
N LYS A 189 18.44 11.84 9.12
CA LYS A 189 18.48 10.76 8.13
C LYS A 189 17.36 10.91 7.10
N PRO A 190 17.67 11.09 5.81
CA PRO A 190 16.66 11.41 4.80
C PRO A 190 15.82 10.18 4.43
N LYS A 191 14.51 10.35 4.25
CA LYS A 191 13.73 9.46 3.37
C LYS A 191 13.99 9.92 1.93
N PHE A 192 14.22 9.01 1.00
CA PHE A 192 14.43 9.38 -0.41
C PHE A 192 13.68 8.43 -1.35
N LYS A 193 13.58 8.81 -2.61
CA LYS A 193 13.05 7.98 -3.69
C LYS A 193 13.99 7.99 -4.87
N ILE A 194 13.96 6.91 -5.63
CA ILE A 194 14.74 6.74 -6.86
C ILE A 194 13.77 6.51 -8.02
N SER A 195 14.00 7.16 -9.18
CA SER A 195 13.19 7.00 -10.39
C SER A 195 14.04 6.76 -11.64
N GLY A 196 13.61 5.84 -12.50
CA GLY A 196 14.28 5.51 -13.77
C GLY A 196 14.18 6.60 -14.84
N ASN A 197 13.65 7.79 -14.52
CA ASN A 197 13.53 8.91 -15.45
C ASN A 197 12.84 8.51 -16.78
N GLY A 198 13.40 8.93 -17.91
CA GLY A 198 13.01 8.56 -19.27
C GLY A 198 13.21 7.09 -19.62
N GLN A 199 14.02 6.34 -18.85
CA GLN A 199 14.23 4.89 -19.06
C GLN A 199 13.00 4.06 -18.67
N GLY A 200 12.03 4.63 -17.97
CA GLY A 200 10.79 3.96 -17.61
C GLY A 200 10.93 2.97 -16.46
N LYS A 201 10.39 1.75 -16.62
CA LYS A 201 10.31 0.73 -15.56
C LYS A 201 11.56 -0.15 -15.56
N ILE A 202 12.61 0.31 -14.90
CA ILE A 202 13.90 -0.40 -14.87
C ILE A 202 14.13 -1.19 -13.58
N PHE A 203 13.58 -0.81 -12.43
CA PHE A 203 14.00 -1.41 -11.16
C PHE A 203 13.34 -2.75 -10.88
N LYS A 204 14.14 -3.78 -10.60
CA LYS A 204 13.66 -5.09 -10.15
C LYS A 204 13.67 -5.12 -8.62
N VAL A 205 12.49 -5.17 -8.01
CA VAL A 205 12.35 -5.15 -6.55
C VAL A 205 12.29 -6.55 -5.93
N SER A 206 12.07 -7.60 -6.74
CA SER A 206 12.24 -8.99 -6.33
C SER A 206 12.39 -9.88 -7.57
N PRO A 207 12.89 -11.13 -7.44
CA PRO A 207 13.04 -12.05 -8.57
C PRO A 207 11.76 -12.26 -9.40
N SER A 208 10.59 -12.27 -8.75
CA SER A 208 9.29 -12.53 -9.36
C SER A 208 8.46 -11.27 -9.65
N ALA A 209 8.86 -10.11 -9.15
CA ALA A 209 8.13 -8.86 -9.36
C ALA A 209 8.38 -8.29 -10.76
N LYS A 210 7.35 -7.64 -11.31
CA LYS A 210 7.52 -6.77 -12.48
C LYS A 210 8.44 -5.60 -12.14
N ARG A 211 9.20 -5.12 -13.11
CA ARG A 211 10.00 -3.91 -12.94
C ARG A 211 9.12 -2.70 -12.64
N VAL A 212 9.60 -1.81 -11.78
CA VAL A 212 8.93 -0.59 -11.38
C VAL A 212 9.72 0.64 -11.84
N LYS A 213 9.00 1.75 -12.07
CA LYS A 213 9.62 3.03 -12.46
C LYS A 213 10.26 3.75 -11.27
N GLN A 214 9.76 3.50 -10.07
CA GLN A 214 10.17 4.22 -8.86
C GLN A 214 10.16 3.28 -7.66
N VAL A 215 11.13 3.48 -6.77
CA VAL A 215 11.19 2.87 -5.43
C VAL A 215 11.43 3.94 -4.38
N SER A 216 10.93 3.72 -3.18
CA SER A 216 11.10 4.60 -2.03
C SER A 216 11.96 3.93 -0.96
N PHE A 217 12.82 4.70 -0.31
CA PHE A 217 13.63 4.27 0.82
C PHE A 217 13.18 5.06 2.05
N ASN A 218 12.40 4.40 2.91
CA ASN A 218 11.90 4.96 4.16
C ASN A 218 12.97 4.77 5.24
N SER A 219 13.43 5.88 5.81
CA SER A 219 14.57 5.91 6.74
C SER A 219 14.28 5.33 8.11
N GLN A 220 13.00 5.32 8.52
CA GLN A 220 12.56 4.90 9.86
C GLN A 220 13.37 5.59 10.97
N TRP A 221 13.75 6.84 10.73
CA TRP A 221 14.57 7.59 11.67
C TRP A 221 13.82 7.87 12.97
N SER A 222 12.53 8.20 12.85
CA SER A 222 11.60 8.37 13.97
C SER A 222 10.30 7.67 13.62
N GLU A 223 9.73 6.99 14.61
CA GLU A 223 8.40 6.41 14.56
C GLU A 223 7.57 6.98 15.75
N PRO A 224 6.22 6.93 15.70
CA PRO A 224 5.40 7.38 16.83
C PRO A 224 5.64 6.53 18.10
N GLY A 225 6.07 7.15 19.20
CA GLY A 225 6.46 6.41 20.41
C GLY A 225 7.93 6.01 20.42
N GLU A 226 8.27 4.88 21.04
CA GLU A 226 9.60 4.28 20.96
C GLU A 226 9.87 3.71 19.55
N ASN A 227 11.14 3.72 19.15
CA ASN A 227 11.55 3.29 17.81
C ASN A 227 11.78 1.78 17.76
N THR A 228 11.17 1.13 16.78
CA THR A 228 11.27 -0.30 16.49
C THR A 228 12.06 -0.58 15.21
N PHE A 229 12.16 0.43 14.33
CA PHE A 229 12.74 0.33 13.00
C PHE A 229 12.05 -0.73 12.13
N MET A 230 10.82 -1.15 12.42
CA MET A 230 10.19 -2.24 11.64
C MET A 230 8.74 -2.01 11.24
N ARG A 231 8.08 -0.95 11.72
CA ARG A 231 6.62 -0.82 11.57
C ARG A 231 6.13 -0.85 10.12
N GLU A 232 6.84 -0.22 9.20
CA GLU A 232 6.42 -0.18 7.78
C GLU A 232 6.32 -1.59 7.18
N THR A 233 7.39 -2.39 7.25
CA THR A 233 7.42 -3.76 6.70
C THR A 233 6.56 -4.73 7.52
N LEU A 234 6.58 -4.60 8.85
CA LEU A 234 5.72 -5.38 9.75
C LEU A 234 4.24 -5.16 9.42
N ALA A 235 3.82 -3.92 9.22
CA ALA A 235 2.45 -3.59 8.89
C ALA A 235 2.07 -4.13 7.51
N TRP A 236 2.91 -3.96 6.49
CA TRP A 236 2.64 -4.50 5.15
C TRP A 236 2.52 -6.03 5.16
N GLU A 237 3.41 -6.73 5.87
CA GLU A 237 3.34 -8.20 5.99
C GLU A 237 2.10 -8.63 6.78
N THR A 238 1.75 -7.91 7.84
CA THR A 238 0.53 -8.20 8.62
C THR A 238 -0.73 -7.99 7.78
N LEU A 239 -0.81 -6.90 7.01
CA LEU A 239 -1.89 -6.63 6.06
C LEU A 239 -2.01 -7.74 5.02
N ARG A 240 -0.89 -8.17 4.42
CA ARG A 240 -0.84 -9.28 3.46
C ARG A 240 -1.38 -10.56 4.08
N GLN A 241 -0.98 -10.90 5.30
CA GLN A 241 -1.44 -12.09 6.03
C GLN A 241 -2.94 -12.03 6.36
N MET A 242 -3.48 -10.84 6.62
CA MET A 242 -4.92 -10.61 6.86
C MET A 242 -5.73 -10.54 5.55
N GLY A 243 -5.06 -10.58 4.39
CA GLY A 243 -5.68 -10.50 3.07
C GLY A 243 -6.17 -9.11 2.72
N VAL A 244 -5.58 -8.07 3.31
CA VAL A 244 -5.78 -6.68 2.90
C VAL A 244 -4.88 -6.39 1.70
N ASP A 245 -5.33 -5.49 0.83
CA ASP A 245 -4.51 -4.98 -0.26
C ASP A 245 -3.19 -4.41 0.27
N TYR A 246 -2.07 -4.81 -0.34
CA TYR A 246 -0.74 -4.50 0.19
C TYR A 246 0.25 -4.06 -0.89
N LEU A 247 1.25 -3.30 -0.47
CA LEU A 247 2.43 -2.97 -1.26
C LEU A 247 3.62 -3.80 -0.79
N THR A 248 4.46 -4.20 -1.73
CA THR A 248 5.72 -4.85 -1.41
C THR A 248 6.63 -3.89 -0.65
N SER A 249 7.08 -4.31 0.53
CA SER A 249 8.12 -3.64 1.28
C SER A 249 9.05 -4.65 1.94
N TYR A 250 10.34 -4.31 2.04
CA TYR A 250 11.34 -5.16 2.69
C TYR A 250 12.50 -4.33 3.23
N GLN A 251 13.25 -4.94 4.14
CA GLN A 251 14.36 -4.32 4.84
C GLN A 251 15.64 -4.39 3.99
N THR A 252 16.39 -3.29 3.97
CA THR A 252 17.64 -3.16 3.21
C THR A 252 18.67 -2.38 4.00
N VAL A 253 19.94 -2.58 3.66
CA VAL A 253 21.01 -1.65 4.01
C VAL A 253 21.43 -0.91 2.75
N VAL A 254 21.51 0.41 2.84
CA VAL A 254 22.06 1.24 1.77
C VAL A 254 23.51 1.53 2.11
N ARG A 255 24.41 1.29 1.15
CA ARG A 255 25.75 1.88 1.11
C ARG A 255 25.71 3.07 0.16
N LEU A 256 26.28 4.20 0.57
CA LEU A 256 26.41 5.39 -0.26
C LEU A 256 27.88 5.62 -0.57
N ASN A 257 28.24 5.51 -1.85
CA ASN A 257 29.61 5.68 -2.33
C ASN A 257 30.62 4.77 -1.60
N GLY A 258 30.26 3.49 -1.41
CA GLY A 258 31.09 2.48 -0.74
C GLY A 258 30.96 2.45 0.79
N GLU A 259 30.40 3.48 1.42
CA GLU A 259 30.30 3.57 2.88
C GLU A 259 28.91 3.15 3.38
N TYR A 260 28.81 2.54 4.57
CA TYR A 260 27.52 2.28 5.20
C TYR A 260 26.72 3.58 5.31
N PHE A 261 25.55 3.66 4.68
CA PHE A 261 24.69 4.84 4.75
C PHE A 261 23.65 4.69 5.85
N GLY A 262 22.94 3.57 5.89
CA GLY A 262 21.96 3.27 6.91
C GLY A 262 21.03 2.14 6.49
N LYS A 263 20.18 1.72 7.42
CA LYS A 263 19.13 0.72 7.23
C LYS A 263 17.84 1.39 6.72
N PHE A 264 17.18 0.84 5.71
CA PHE A 264 15.97 1.42 5.12
C PHE A 264 14.91 0.36 4.86
N ALA A 265 13.64 0.73 5.02
CA ALA A 265 12.55 -0.03 4.41
C ALA A 265 12.40 0.43 2.95
N LEU A 266 12.69 -0.47 2.01
CA LEU A 266 12.39 -0.24 0.60
C LEU A 266 10.89 -0.47 0.40
N GLY A 267 10.21 0.45 -0.27
CA GLY A 267 8.79 0.34 -0.62
C GLY A 267 8.53 0.71 -2.08
N VAL A 268 7.45 0.17 -2.63
CA VAL A 268 6.90 0.55 -3.93
C VAL A 268 5.69 1.46 -3.76
N ASP A 269 5.27 2.13 -4.85
CA ASP A 269 4.06 2.96 -4.85
C ASP A 269 2.86 2.16 -5.41
N TRP A 270 1.63 2.59 -5.10
CA TRP A 270 0.45 2.13 -5.85
C TRP A 270 0.63 2.53 -7.32
N THR A 271 0.94 1.56 -8.17
CA THR A 271 0.98 1.70 -9.64
C THR A 271 -0.12 0.85 -10.26
N LYS A 272 -0.39 1.02 -11.57
CA LYS A 272 -1.31 0.11 -12.28
C LYS A 272 -0.92 -1.36 -12.12
N ASP A 273 0.38 -1.67 -12.04
CA ASP A 273 0.82 -3.06 -11.83
C ASP A 273 0.60 -3.53 -10.38
N ALA A 274 0.79 -2.66 -9.38
CA ALA A 274 0.47 -2.98 -8.00
C ALA A 274 -1.03 -3.19 -7.79
N LEU A 275 -1.88 -2.37 -8.43
CA LEU A 275 -3.33 -2.55 -8.45
C LEU A 275 -3.72 -3.90 -9.05
N ARG A 276 -3.20 -4.24 -10.23
CA ARG A 276 -3.46 -5.55 -10.87
C ARG A 276 -2.99 -6.72 -10.01
N ALA A 277 -1.84 -6.60 -9.34
CA ALA A 277 -1.33 -7.62 -8.42
C ALA A 277 -2.26 -7.84 -7.21
N ASN A 278 -3.03 -6.81 -6.83
CA ASN A 278 -4.04 -6.85 -5.77
C ASN A 278 -5.47 -7.14 -6.29
N GLY A 279 -5.59 -7.60 -7.54
CA GLY A 279 -6.85 -8.07 -8.12
C GLY A 279 -7.77 -6.98 -8.67
N TYR A 280 -7.26 -5.76 -8.87
CA TYR A 280 -8.02 -4.66 -9.45
C TYR A 280 -7.94 -4.64 -10.98
N SER A 281 -9.01 -4.18 -11.64
CA SER A 281 -8.91 -3.73 -13.03
C SER A 281 -8.32 -2.32 -13.08
N THR A 282 -7.63 -1.99 -14.17
CA THR A 282 -7.03 -0.66 -14.40
C THR A 282 -7.39 -0.06 -15.75
N ASP A 283 -8.23 -0.75 -16.51
CA ASP A 283 -8.57 -0.43 -17.89
C ASP A 283 -10.10 -0.54 -18.06
N PRO A 284 -10.79 0.53 -18.52
CA PRO A 284 -10.24 1.87 -18.81
C PRO A 284 -9.72 2.61 -17.56
N PRO A 285 -8.89 3.66 -17.71
CA PRO A 285 -8.45 4.48 -16.59
C PRO A 285 -9.64 5.14 -15.87
N THR A 286 -9.64 5.05 -14.55
CA THR A 286 -10.67 5.61 -13.65
C THR A 286 -10.04 6.49 -12.56
N PRO A 287 -10.82 7.28 -11.82
CA PRO A 287 -10.26 8.15 -10.79
C PRO A 287 -9.52 7.40 -9.67
N ARG A 288 -8.38 7.96 -9.26
CA ARG A 288 -7.59 7.52 -8.12
C ARG A 288 -6.97 8.72 -7.43
N PHE A 289 -7.15 8.81 -6.12
CA PHE A 289 -6.71 9.95 -5.33
C PHE A 289 -5.93 9.48 -4.11
N LYS A 290 -4.78 10.10 -3.88
CA LYS A 290 -4.06 10.02 -2.61
C LYS A 290 -4.47 11.17 -1.72
N SER A 291 -4.80 10.92 -0.46
CA SER A 291 -5.00 11.95 0.56
C SER A 291 -3.68 12.68 0.87
N GLU A 292 -3.65 14.01 0.85
CA GLU A 292 -2.45 14.83 1.11
C GLU A 292 -2.38 15.41 2.54
N SER A 293 -3.15 14.82 3.47
CA SER A 293 -3.24 15.15 4.91
C SER A 293 -3.98 16.45 5.24
N GLY A 294 -4.92 16.36 6.18
CA GLY A 294 -5.67 17.49 6.74
C GLY A 294 -7.16 17.24 6.87
N GLU A 295 -7.87 18.16 7.52
CA GLU A 295 -9.32 18.10 7.81
C GLU A 295 -10.24 18.08 6.56
N PHE A 296 -9.66 18.28 5.38
CA PHE A 296 -10.37 18.22 4.10
C PHE A 296 -10.04 16.98 3.28
N SER A 297 -9.05 16.17 3.67
CA SER A 297 -8.70 14.93 2.97
C SER A 297 -9.35 13.69 3.61
N ASN A 298 -10.61 13.83 4.03
CA ASN A 298 -11.36 12.82 4.77
C ASN A 298 -12.70 12.39 4.15
N LEU A 299 -12.87 12.63 2.84
CA LEU A 299 -14.06 12.31 2.04
C LEU A 299 -15.33 13.09 2.43
N ARG A 300 -15.18 14.26 3.07
CA ARG A 300 -16.30 15.20 3.31
C ARG A 300 -16.97 15.63 2.00
N TRP A 301 -18.27 15.91 2.06
CA TRP A 301 -19.10 16.17 0.89
C TRP A 301 -19.07 17.63 0.38
N ASP A 302 -18.54 18.56 1.18
CA ASP A 302 -18.61 20.01 0.99
C ASP A 302 -17.32 20.61 0.42
N ILE A 303 -16.43 19.80 -0.16
CA ILE A 303 -15.27 20.29 -0.91
C ILE A 303 -15.71 20.74 -2.30
N PRO A 304 -15.45 22.00 -2.72
CA PRO A 304 -15.65 22.40 -4.11
C PRO A 304 -14.73 21.61 -5.05
N SER A 305 -15.23 21.15 -6.21
CA SER A 305 -14.43 20.34 -7.14
C SER A 305 -13.10 21.00 -7.54
N ASN A 306 -13.09 22.31 -7.75
CA ASN A 306 -11.88 23.08 -8.09
C ASN A 306 -10.88 23.25 -6.93
N GLN A 307 -11.19 22.74 -5.74
CA GLN A 307 -10.30 22.72 -4.58
C GLN A 307 -9.81 21.31 -4.20
N VAL A 308 -10.31 20.26 -4.85
CA VAL A 308 -9.91 18.86 -4.58
C VAL A 308 -8.39 18.69 -4.65
N GLN A 309 -7.75 19.29 -5.65
CA GLN A 309 -6.30 19.25 -5.87
C GLN A 309 -5.42 19.76 -4.70
N PHE A 310 -5.99 20.51 -3.75
CA PHE A 310 -5.26 20.98 -2.57
C PHE A 310 -5.20 19.94 -1.45
N TYR A 311 -6.11 18.97 -1.46
CA TYR A 311 -6.28 17.97 -0.40
C TYR A 311 -6.09 16.55 -0.91
N TYR A 312 -6.19 16.35 -2.22
CA TYR A 312 -6.02 15.06 -2.88
C TYR A 312 -5.13 15.21 -4.11
N SER A 313 -4.09 14.39 -4.19
CA SER A 313 -3.35 14.22 -5.45
C SER A 313 -4.03 13.17 -6.32
N GLN A 314 -4.50 13.56 -7.49
CA GLN A 314 -4.91 12.59 -8.51
C GLN A 314 -3.67 11.84 -9.05
N LYS A 315 -3.72 10.50 -9.09
CA LYS A 315 -2.56 9.64 -9.42
C LYS A 315 -2.64 8.89 -10.75
N ASN A 316 -3.73 9.02 -11.50
CA ASN A 316 -3.87 8.42 -12.84
C ASN A 316 -3.59 9.46 -13.92
N ASP A 317 -3.48 9.04 -15.18
CA ASP A 317 -3.24 9.91 -16.34
C ASP A 317 -4.36 10.97 -16.40
N ASP A 318 -4.11 12.13 -15.79
CA ASP A 318 -5.00 13.29 -15.55
C ASP A 318 -6.40 13.14 -16.19
N ILE A 319 -7.34 12.58 -15.43
CA ILE A 319 -8.76 12.43 -15.85
C ILE A 319 -9.49 13.79 -15.73
N GLY A 320 -8.75 14.83 -15.32
CA GLY A 320 -9.21 16.20 -15.17
C GLY A 320 -10.33 16.33 -14.15
N SER A 321 -11.11 17.41 -14.31
CA SER A 321 -12.21 17.76 -13.42
C SER A 321 -13.28 16.68 -13.28
N SER A 322 -13.42 15.78 -14.26
CA SER A 322 -14.39 14.67 -14.18
C SER A 322 -14.06 13.68 -13.06
N GLY A 323 -12.76 13.50 -12.75
CA GLY A 323 -12.35 12.71 -11.60
C GLY A 323 -12.65 13.41 -10.29
N ASP A 324 -12.40 14.72 -10.21
CA ASP A 324 -12.66 15.52 -9.00
C ASP A 324 -14.14 15.52 -8.66
N ASP A 325 -15.00 15.69 -9.67
CA ASP A 325 -16.45 15.57 -9.53
C ASP A 325 -16.85 14.20 -9.00
N ALA A 326 -16.24 13.11 -9.49
CA ALA A 326 -16.53 11.76 -8.99
C ALA A 326 -16.18 11.59 -7.51
N LEU A 327 -15.08 12.18 -7.05
CA LEU A 327 -14.70 12.17 -5.63
C LEU A 327 -15.68 12.98 -4.76
N VAL A 328 -16.12 14.15 -5.24
CA VAL A 328 -17.14 14.96 -4.55
C VAL A 328 -18.47 14.21 -4.48
N GLN A 329 -18.88 13.53 -5.56
CA GLN A 329 -20.09 12.70 -5.57
C GLN A 329 -19.99 11.50 -4.63
N LEU A 330 -18.79 10.91 -4.48
CA LEU A 330 -18.55 9.90 -3.44
C LEU A 330 -18.85 10.48 -2.05
N GLY A 331 -18.23 11.61 -1.70
CA GLY A 331 -18.46 12.26 -0.40
C GLY A 331 -19.95 12.57 -0.15
N ARG A 332 -20.66 13.10 -1.16
CA ARG A 332 -22.11 13.38 -1.06
C ARG A 332 -22.95 12.12 -0.85
N GLY A 333 -22.63 11.03 -1.54
CA GLY A 333 -23.32 9.75 -1.37
C GLY A 333 -23.10 9.14 0.00
N LEU A 334 -21.88 9.22 0.53
CA LEU A 334 -21.56 8.84 1.91
C LEU A 334 -22.33 9.70 2.92
N ALA A 335 -22.58 10.97 2.59
CA ALA A 335 -23.38 11.89 3.39
C ALA A 335 -24.90 11.73 3.21
N GLY A 336 -25.38 10.81 2.37
CA GLY A 336 -26.82 10.59 2.12
C GLY A 336 -27.46 11.55 1.10
N GLY A 337 -26.73 12.55 0.61
CA GLY A 337 -27.17 13.48 -0.44
C GLY A 337 -26.95 12.97 -1.87
N GLY A 338 -26.79 11.65 -2.02
CA GLY A 338 -26.57 10.98 -3.31
C GLY A 338 -27.87 10.59 -4.02
N SER A 339 -27.75 9.79 -5.09
CA SER A 339 -28.90 9.24 -5.83
C SER A 339 -29.61 8.09 -5.11
N LEU A 340 -29.04 7.60 -4.02
CA LEU A 340 -29.56 6.51 -3.19
C LEU A 340 -29.49 6.94 -1.72
N PRO A 341 -30.39 6.43 -0.86
CA PRO A 341 -30.21 6.52 0.59
C PRO A 341 -28.84 5.97 1.00
N ARG A 342 -28.23 6.55 2.02
CA ARG A 342 -26.88 6.19 2.49
C ARG A 342 -26.70 4.68 2.68
N SER A 343 -27.68 4.01 3.29
CA SER A 343 -27.66 2.56 3.53
C SER A 343 -27.61 1.71 2.27
N ASN A 344 -28.10 2.23 1.13
CA ASN A 344 -28.03 1.55 -0.16
C ASN A 344 -26.80 1.99 -0.94
N TYR A 345 -26.41 3.27 -0.80
CA TYR A 345 -25.26 3.85 -1.48
C TYR A 345 -23.97 3.08 -1.17
N ILE A 346 -23.74 2.73 0.11
CA ILE A 346 -22.52 2.00 0.49
C ILE A 346 -22.45 0.61 -0.14
N PHE A 347 -23.57 -0.10 -0.28
CA PHE A 347 -23.61 -1.41 -0.95
C PHE A 347 -23.49 -1.30 -2.47
N GLU A 348 -23.97 -0.19 -3.04
CA GLU A 348 -23.86 0.08 -4.47
C GLU A 348 -22.43 0.45 -4.85
N TRP A 349 -21.83 1.43 -4.17
CA TRP A 349 -20.65 2.14 -4.66
C TRP A 349 -19.35 1.82 -3.93
N ILE A 350 -19.38 1.10 -2.80
CA ILE A 350 -18.18 0.72 -2.06
C ILE A 350 -17.90 -0.76 -2.23
N ASN A 351 -16.65 -1.12 -2.48
CA ASN A 351 -16.19 -2.50 -2.38
C ASN A 351 -16.10 -2.87 -0.89
N LEU A 352 -17.25 -3.28 -0.34
CA LEU A 352 -17.39 -3.58 1.08
C LEU A 352 -16.42 -4.66 1.58
N PRO A 353 -16.17 -5.79 0.89
CA PRO A 353 -15.23 -6.78 1.37
C PRO A 353 -13.83 -6.22 1.61
N LYS A 354 -13.27 -5.51 0.63
CA LYS A 354 -11.93 -4.92 0.75
C LYS A 354 -11.89 -3.83 1.82
N THR A 355 -12.89 -2.97 1.86
CA THR A 355 -12.95 -1.84 2.82
C THR A 355 -13.14 -2.32 4.26
N ILE A 356 -14.02 -3.29 4.49
CA ILE A 356 -14.25 -3.88 5.83
C ILE A 356 -13.01 -4.63 6.30
N ASN A 357 -12.34 -5.39 5.43
CA ASN A 357 -11.10 -6.07 5.80
C ASN A 357 -10.00 -5.07 6.18
N TYR A 358 -9.86 -4.00 5.39
CA TYR A 358 -8.96 -2.88 5.69
C TYR A 358 -9.24 -2.28 7.07
N MET A 359 -10.50 -1.89 7.35
CA MET A 359 -10.90 -1.30 8.63
C MET A 359 -10.59 -2.23 9.79
N ALA A 360 -10.93 -3.52 9.66
CA ALA A 360 -10.72 -4.51 10.71
C ALA A 360 -9.23 -4.74 11.01
N ALA A 361 -8.40 -4.85 9.97
CA ALA A 361 -6.96 -5.03 10.12
C ALA A 361 -6.27 -3.79 10.72
N MET A 362 -6.60 -2.59 10.25
CA MET A 362 -6.07 -1.34 10.80
C MET A 362 -6.46 -1.18 12.26
N THR A 363 -7.69 -1.56 12.62
CA THR A 363 -8.16 -1.57 14.01
C THR A 363 -7.35 -2.55 14.84
N LEU A 364 -7.19 -3.79 14.37
CA LEU A 364 -6.45 -4.81 15.11
C LEU A 364 -5.00 -4.40 15.37
N MET A 365 -4.31 -3.80 14.38
CA MET A 365 -2.93 -3.31 14.52
C MET A 365 -2.81 -1.95 15.24
N LEU A 366 -3.92 -1.31 15.61
CA LEU A 366 -3.92 0.01 16.24
C LEU A 366 -3.18 1.06 15.38
N ASN A 367 -3.54 1.19 14.09
CA ASN A 367 -3.01 2.25 13.23
C ASN A 367 -3.75 3.57 13.49
N GLN A 368 -3.00 4.59 13.91
CA GLN A 368 -3.50 5.88 14.42
C GLN A 368 -3.65 6.98 13.39
N ASP A 369 -3.08 6.83 12.21
CA ASP A 369 -2.94 7.93 11.24
C ASP A 369 -3.68 7.63 9.94
N ARG A 370 -4.90 7.10 10.06
CA ARG A 370 -5.68 6.51 8.95
C ARG A 370 -6.99 7.23 8.61
N CYS A 371 -7.42 8.20 9.41
CA CYS A 371 -8.74 8.81 9.25
C CYS A 371 -8.73 9.90 8.17
N THR A 372 -7.75 10.79 8.21
CA THR A 372 -7.70 11.97 7.32
C THR A 372 -6.54 11.92 6.33
N LYS A 373 -5.71 10.89 6.39
CA LYS A 373 -4.49 10.76 5.58
C LYS A 373 -4.07 9.30 5.46
N ASN A 374 -2.96 9.07 4.77
CA ASN A 374 -2.33 7.74 4.63
C ASN A 374 -3.27 6.69 4.00
N TYR A 375 -4.08 7.12 3.04
CA TYR A 375 -4.80 6.23 2.16
C TYR A 375 -4.83 6.76 0.72
N GLU A 376 -5.02 5.84 -0.23
CA GLU A 376 -5.54 6.18 -1.56
C GLU A 376 -6.99 5.70 -1.68
N ILE A 377 -7.82 6.39 -2.46
CA ILE A 377 -9.14 5.91 -2.84
C ILE A 377 -9.15 5.68 -4.35
N TYR A 378 -9.64 4.51 -4.76
CA TYR A 378 -9.60 4.08 -6.16
C TYR A 378 -10.97 3.57 -6.61
N LEU A 379 -11.48 4.11 -7.73
CA LEU A 379 -12.68 3.60 -8.39
C LEU A 379 -12.30 2.48 -9.34
N ASP A 380 -12.58 1.22 -9.02
CA ASP A 380 -12.24 0.11 -9.92
C ASP A 380 -13.22 0.05 -11.12
N PRO A 381 -12.75 0.12 -12.38
CA PRO A 381 -13.60 0.02 -13.57
C PRO A 381 -14.29 -1.35 -13.74
N GLY A 382 -13.75 -2.42 -13.16
CA GLY A 382 -14.30 -3.77 -13.21
C GLY A 382 -15.46 -3.98 -12.24
N PHE A 383 -15.37 -3.42 -11.02
CA PHE A 383 -16.44 -3.48 -10.02
C PHE A 383 -17.42 -2.31 -10.09
N GLU A 384 -17.00 -1.18 -10.69
CA GLU A 384 -17.65 0.13 -10.58
C GLU A 384 -17.91 0.51 -9.12
N GLN A 385 -16.89 0.28 -8.29
CA GLN A 385 -16.91 0.50 -6.85
C GLN A 385 -15.60 1.11 -6.36
N TRP A 386 -15.71 1.98 -5.37
CA TRP A 386 -14.58 2.58 -4.68
C TRP A 386 -13.97 1.62 -3.67
N SER A 387 -12.65 1.61 -3.58
CA SER A 387 -11.89 0.92 -2.54
C SER A 387 -10.91 1.86 -1.88
N MET A 388 -10.75 1.71 -0.57
CA MET A 388 -9.71 2.39 0.20
C MET A 388 -8.45 1.51 0.23
N LEU A 389 -7.32 2.07 -0.18
CA LEU A 389 -6.02 1.43 -0.27
C LEU A 389 -5.11 1.96 0.84
N PRO A 390 -4.44 1.11 1.64
CA PRO A 390 -3.48 1.57 2.63
C PRO A 390 -2.34 2.37 1.98
N TRP A 391 -1.82 3.36 2.69
CA TRP A 391 -0.59 4.06 2.35
C TRP A 391 0.12 4.43 3.66
N ASP A 392 1.44 4.66 3.65
CA ASP A 392 2.21 5.17 4.81
C ASP A 392 1.84 4.50 6.15
N VAL A 393 2.08 3.18 6.23
CA VAL A 393 1.53 2.34 7.31
C VAL A 393 2.41 2.27 8.55
N GLU A 394 3.50 3.03 8.58
CA GLU A 394 4.45 3.21 9.69
C GLU A 394 3.81 3.67 11.02
N GLY A 395 2.60 4.24 10.98
CA GLY A 395 1.78 4.58 12.16
C GLY A 395 1.04 3.40 12.81
N SER A 396 1.25 2.17 12.34
CA SER A 396 0.68 0.93 12.91
C SER A 396 1.45 0.47 14.15
N PHE A 397 0.83 -0.35 15.00
CA PHE A 397 1.44 -0.87 16.23
C PHE A 397 1.96 0.25 17.14
N GLY A 398 1.13 1.27 17.35
CA GLY A 398 1.50 2.42 18.17
C GLY A 398 1.88 2.01 19.59
N ILE A 399 2.97 2.57 20.12
CA ILE A 399 3.46 2.34 21.49
C ILE A 399 3.73 3.68 22.18
N ASP A 400 3.86 3.67 23.50
CA ASP A 400 4.23 4.85 24.28
C ASP A 400 5.75 5.04 24.35
N ARG A 401 6.22 6.26 24.69
CA ARG A 401 7.67 6.54 24.84
C ARG A 401 8.31 5.92 26.09
N GLY A 402 7.49 5.49 27.05
CA GLY A 402 7.88 5.02 28.39
C GLY A 402 7.51 3.55 28.58
N LEU A 403 8.41 2.73 29.14
CA LEU A 403 8.04 1.39 29.61
C LEU A 403 7.29 1.54 30.95
N GLY A 404 6.26 0.72 31.17
CA GLY A 404 5.31 0.79 32.27
C GLY A 404 3.98 1.49 31.96
N GLY A 405 3.62 1.71 30.68
CA GLY A 405 2.32 2.23 30.29
C GLY A 405 2.03 3.68 30.72
N GLN A 406 3.03 4.57 30.63
CA GLN A 406 2.82 6.00 30.78
C GLN A 406 2.42 6.59 29.43
N PRO A 407 1.17 7.08 29.27
CA PRO A 407 0.73 7.67 28.02
C PRO A 407 1.71 8.78 27.62
N ALA A 408 2.18 8.76 26.37
CA ALA A 408 2.90 9.90 25.85
C ALA A 408 2.02 11.15 25.99
N ALA A 409 2.64 12.29 26.32
CA ALA A 409 1.94 13.59 26.39
C ALA A 409 1.21 13.91 25.08
N ASP A 410 1.70 13.32 23.99
CA ASP A 410 1.11 13.36 22.67
C ASP A 410 0.33 12.04 22.47
N TYR A 411 -1.01 12.11 22.42
CA TYR A 411 -1.94 11.08 21.91
C TYR A 411 -2.40 9.90 22.80
N CYS A 412 -1.89 9.69 24.02
CA CYS A 412 -2.31 8.58 24.91
C CYS A 412 -2.74 7.26 24.23
N ILE A 413 -1.95 6.84 23.24
CA ILE A 413 -2.33 5.89 22.18
C ILE A 413 -2.77 4.54 22.73
N LEU A 414 -2.17 4.07 23.83
CA LEU A 414 -2.50 2.78 24.44
C LEU A 414 -3.59 2.87 25.50
N ALA A 415 -3.94 4.07 25.97
CA ALA A 415 -4.78 4.24 27.15
C ALA A 415 -6.16 4.79 26.82
N CYS A 416 -6.26 5.63 25.82
CA CYS A 416 -7.46 6.42 25.62
C CYS A 416 -8.44 5.79 24.64
N GLU A 417 -9.70 5.73 25.08
CA GLU A 417 -10.83 5.12 24.36
C GLU A 417 -10.94 5.65 22.92
N GLN A 418 -10.84 6.98 22.75
CA GLN A 418 -10.83 7.71 21.48
C GLN A 418 -10.07 7.02 20.33
N TRP A 419 -8.89 6.45 20.61
CA TRP A 419 -8.00 5.85 19.60
C TRP A 419 -8.02 4.33 19.60
N ASN A 420 -8.47 3.73 20.69
CA ASN A 420 -8.50 2.28 20.90
C ASN A 420 -9.86 1.67 20.53
N SER A 421 -10.89 2.50 20.42
CA SER A 421 -12.23 2.09 20.05
C SER A 421 -12.26 1.39 18.68
N PRO A 422 -13.03 0.30 18.54
CA PRO A 422 -13.45 -0.20 17.23
C PRO A 422 -14.19 0.85 16.39
N LEU A 423 -14.63 1.95 16.99
CA LEU A 423 -15.31 3.05 16.31
C LEU A 423 -14.35 4.16 15.83
N PHE A 424 -13.04 4.03 16.07
CA PHE A 424 -12.07 5.05 15.69
C PHE A 424 -12.14 5.44 14.21
N CYS A 425 -12.12 6.76 13.94
CA CYS A 425 -12.39 7.44 12.67
C CYS A 425 -13.85 7.68 12.31
N ASP A 426 -14.81 7.42 13.20
CA ASP A 426 -16.17 7.99 13.09
C ASP A 426 -16.23 9.43 13.63
N SER A 427 -17.37 10.09 13.44
CA SER A 427 -17.58 11.48 13.84
C SER A 427 -17.49 11.75 15.34
N ASP A 428 -17.69 10.74 16.19
CA ASP A 428 -17.50 10.81 17.64
C ASP A 428 -16.06 10.45 18.07
N HIS A 429 -15.28 9.82 17.17
CA HIS A 429 -13.90 9.40 17.38
C HIS A 429 -12.93 10.01 16.33
N PRO A 430 -12.78 11.35 16.25
CA PRO A 430 -11.83 12.01 15.36
C PRO A 430 -10.36 11.69 15.66
N GLN A 431 -9.50 11.81 14.64
CA GLN A 431 -8.08 11.47 14.74
C GLN A 431 -7.27 12.44 15.63
N ASP A 432 -7.46 13.73 15.40
CA ASP A 432 -6.68 14.80 16.02
C ASP A 432 -7.47 15.38 17.20
N LEU A 433 -6.77 15.61 18.32
CA LEU A 433 -7.35 16.31 19.48
C LEU A 433 -7.16 17.81 19.43
N ALA A 434 -6.15 18.26 18.69
CA ALA A 434 -5.80 19.65 18.55
C ALA A 434 -5.22 19.88 17.16
N VAL A 435 -5.71 20.89 16.47
CA VAL A 435 -5.23 21.30 15.16
C VAL A 435 -4.86 22.77 15.22
N THR A 436 -3.63 23.09 14.80
CA THR A 436 -3.21 24.48 14.64
C THR A 436 -3.68 24.96 13.26
N THR A 437 -4.56 25.95 13.26
CA THR A 437 -5.07 26.58 12.04
C THR A 437 -4.48 28.00 11.90
N PRO A 438 -4.56 28.65 10.73
CA PRO A 438 -4.21 30.07 10.58
C PRO A 438 -4.96 31.02 11.53
N TRP A 439 -6.07 30.56 12.11
CA TRP A 439 -6.94 31.32 13.00
C TRP A 439 -6.73 31.01 14.49
N GLY A 440 -5.80 30.09 14.82
CA GLY A 440 -5.48 29.68 16.18
C GLY A 440 -5.53 28.15 16.39
N LEU A 441 -5.27 27.74 17.62
CA LEU A 441 -5.38 26.35 18.05
C LEU A 441 -6.85 25.99 18.27
N ILE A 442 -7.35 24.98 17.56
CA ILE A 442 -8.69 24.40 17.75
C ILE A 442 -8.52 23.04 18.41
N THR A 443 -9.17 22.81 19.54
CA THR A 443 -9.07 21.54 20.28
C THR A 443 -10.42 20.85 20.38
N THR A 444 -10.46 19.52 20.30
CA THR A 444 -11.61 18.74 20.76
C THR A 444 -11.69 18.84 22.29
N GLN A 445 -12.89 19.07 22.81
CA GLN A 445 -13.12 19.00 24.25
C GLN A 445 -13.27 17.52 24.63
N ILE A 446 -12.17 16.91 25.07
CA ILE A 446 -12.24 15.63 25.76
C ILE A 446 -12.51 15.94 27.23
N ASN A 447 -13.50 15.28 27.83
CA ASN A 447 -13.75 15.44 29.25
C ASN A 447 -12.61 14.76 30.05
N PRO A 448 -11.68 15.48 30.69
CA PRO A 448 -10.38 14.92 31.10
C PRO A 448 -10.41 14.07 32.37
N THR A 449 -11.57 13.84 33.00
CA THR A 449 -11.65 13.17 34.31
C THR A 449 -11.32 11.67 34.29
N THR A 450 -10.92 11.09 33.16
CA THR A 450 -10.57 9.66 33.03
C THR A 450 -9.09 9.39 32.75
N ILE A 451 -8.27 10.42 32.51
CA ILE A 451 -6.82 10.26 32.34
C ILE A 451 -6.15 10.35 33.72
N SER A 452 -6.02 9.21 34.42
CA SER A 452 -4.93 9.09 35.39
C SER A 452 -4.04 7.94 34.98
N ALA A 453 -2.75 8.26 34.96
CA ALA A 453 -1.62 7.38 34.83
C ALA A 453 -1.80 6.04 35.55
N ALA A 454 -1.15 5.03 34.98
CA ALA A 454 -0.93 3.70 35.54
C ALA A 454 -0.75 3.74 37.07
N GLY A 455 -1.58 2.97 37.79
CA GLY A 455 -1.42 2.79 39.22
C GLY A 455 -2.61 2.17 39.94
N GLY A 456 -2.66 0.83 39.98
CA GLY A 456 -3.27 0.04 41.07
C GLY A 456 -4.80 0.04 41.21
N PRO A 457 -5.37 -0.98 41.90
CA PRO A 457 -6.80 -1.16 42.02
C PRO A 457 -7.35 -0.19 43.05
N SER A 458 -7.96 0.91 42.61
CA SER A 458 -8.88 1.66 43.48
C SER A 458 -10.15 2.02 42.73
N ASN A 459 -11.22 1.40 43.18
CA ASN A 459 -12.62 1.64 42.85
C ASN A 459 -12.93 3.13 42.67
N SER A 460 -13.17 3.54 41.42
CA SER A 460 -14.08 4.63 41.03
C SER A 460 -14.27 4.51 39.52
N GLY A 461 -15.33 3.80 39.11
CA GLY A 461 -15.65 3.50 37.72
C GLY A 461 -15.64 4.73 36.83
N ARG A 462 -14.72 4.73 35.87
CA ARG A 462 -14.52 5.76 34.85
C ARG A 462 -15.40 5.42 33.64
N LYS A 463 -16.60 5.98 33.63
CA LYS A 463 -17.62 5.78 32.59
C LYS A 463 -17.64 6.99 31.65
N LEU A 464 -17.08 6.84 30.47
CA LEU A 464 -17.55 7.45 29.23
C LEU A 464 -18.03 6.22 28.42
N LEU A 465 -19.27 5.89 28.14
CA LEU A 465 -20.59 6.50 28.17
C LEU A 465 -21.52 5.63 29.04
N GLN A 466 -21.72 5.96 30.32
CA GLN A 466 -22.95 5.55 30.99
C GLN A 466 -23.68 6.81 31.42
N VAL A 467 -24.85 7.02 30.81
CA VAL A 467 -25.87 7.77 31.51
C VAL A 467 -26.21 6.97 32.75
N ASN A 468 -25.93 7.53 33.93
CA ASN A 468 -26.62 7.16 35.15
C ASN A 468 -28.11 7.41 34.93
N ASN A 469 -28.83 6.38 34.54
CA ASN A 469 -30.21 6.10 34.94
C ASN A 469 -30.49 4.66 34.57
N GLY A 470 -31.06 3.90 35.51
CA GLY A 470 -31.48 2.51 35.31
C GLY A 470 -32.63 2.36 34.32
N GLY A 471 -32.43 2.80 33.08
CA GLY A 471 -33.19 2.36 31.92
C GLY A 471 -32.48 1.15 31.34
N GLU A 472 -33.20 0.04 31.22
CA GLU A 472 -32.71 -1.16 30.57
C GLU A 472 -32.07 -0.82 29.22
N THR A 473 -30.84 -1.29 28.99
CA THR A 473 -30.28 -1.42 27.64
C THR A 473 -31.16 -2.42 26.90
N SER A 474 -32.23 -1.94 26.27
CA SER A 474 -33.14 -2.78 25.52
C SER A 474 -32.42 -3.27 24.26
N GLY A 475 -32.15 -4.58 24.20
CA GLY A 475 -31.68 -5.28 23.00
C GLY A 475 -30.22 -5.69 23.08
N THR A 476 -29.92 -6.82 23.72
CA THR A 476 -28.78 -7.63 23.29
C THR A 476 -29.19 -8.33 22.00
N ALA A 477 -28.39 -8.18 20.94
CA ALA A 477 -28.55 -9.01 19.76
C ALA A 477 -28.31 -10.45 20.16
N SER A 478 -28.94 -11.39 19.45
CA SER A 478 -28.84 -12.81 19.80
C SER A 478 -27.41 -13.38 19.68
N ASN A 479 -26.50 -12.63 19.05
CA ASN A 479 -25.06 -12.90 19.04
C ASN A 479 -24.30 -12.45 20.31
N GLY A 480 -25.01 -11.86 21.28
CA GLY A 480 -24.48 -11.34 22.54
C GLY A 480 -23.89 -9.93 22.47
N ALA A 481 -23.80 -9.31 21.28
CA ALA A 481 -23.41 -7.91 21.15
C ALA A 481 -24.61 -6.99 21.41
N ALA A 482 -24.33 -5.71 21.67
CA ALA A 482 -25.34 -4.65 21.63
C ALA A 482 -26.15 -4.67 20.31
N GLU A 483 -27.49 -4.71 20.36
CA GLU A 483 -28.35 -4.47 19.17
C GLU A 483 -28.03 -3.07 18.59
N PRO A 484 -27.83 -2.93 17.27
CA PRO A 484 -27.59 -1.65 16.65
C PRO A 484 -28.82 -0.73 16.80
N GLY A 485 -28.67 0.35 17.57
CA GLY A 485 -29.78 1.22 17.98
C GLY A 485 -29.95 1.32 19.49
N LEU A 486 -29.06 0.68 20.27
CA LEU A 486 -28.82 1.08 21.66
C LEU A 486 -28.76 2.60 21.69
N SER A 487 -29.66 3.18 22.48
CA SER A 487 -29.68 4.60 22.80
C SER A 487 -28.28 4.99 23.22
N LEU A 488 -27.55 5.52 22.24
CA LEU A 488 -26.40 6.36 22.51
C LEU A 488 -26.94 7.43 23.47
N PRO A 489 -26.13 7.91 24.43
CA PRO A 489 -26.58 8.85 25.44
C PRO A 489 -27.45 9.93 24.83
N SER A 490 -28.33 10.56 25.62
CA SER A 490 -29.23 11.64 25.19
C SER A 490 -28.54 12.90 24.60
N GLN A 491 -27.25 12.81 24.26
CA GLN A 491 -26.41 13.79 23.58
C GLN A 491 -25.58 13.19 22.42
N SER A 492 -25.86 11.98 21.95
CA SER A 492 -25.17 11.47 20.76
C SER A 492 -25.64 12.20 19.51
N ALA A 493 -24.67 12.65 18.72
CA ALA A 493 -24.90 13.34 17.46
C ALA A 493 -25.23 12.39 16.32
N ILE A 494 -25.22 11.07 16.54
CA ILE A 494 -25.60 10.09 15.53
C ILE A 494 -27.06 10.34 15.12
N PRO A 495 -27.33 10.58 13.83
CA PRO A 495 -28.68 10.66 13.32
C PRO A 495 -29.51 9.47 13.83
N GLN A 496 -30.65 9.73 14.46
CA GLN A 496 -31.59 8.67 14.81
C GLN A 496 -32.04 7.88 13.57
N ASP A 497 -31.92 8.51 12.39
CA ASP A 497 -32.05 7.90 11.07
C ASP A 497 -30.71 7.95 10.31
N TYR A 498 -30.06 6.79 10.16
CA TYR A 498 -28.80 6.65 9.40
C TYR A 498 -28.94 6.96 7.90
N ASN A 499 -30.16 7.12 7.38
CA ASN A 499 -30.41 7.59 6.01
C ASN A 499 -30.66 9.10 5.92
N GLU A 500 -30.57 9.83 7.03
CA GLU A 500 -30.68 11.28 7.02
C GLU A 500 -29.63 11.89 6.09
N ASP A 501 -30.09 12.82 5.24
CA ASP A 501 -29.22 13.59 4.35
C ASP A 501 -28.46 14.63 5.17
N GLN A 502 -27.23 14.27 5.56
CA GLN A 502 -26.35 15.14 6.33
C GLN A 502 -25.89 16.37 5.52
N THR A 503 -26.06 16.39 4.19
CA THR A 503 -25.73 17.58 3.39
C THR A 503 -26.66 18.76 3.67
N LEU A 504 -27.83 18.50 4.25
CA LEU A 504 -28.81 19.51 4.65
C LEU A 504 -28.50 20.12 6.02
N LYS A 505 -27.54 19.58 6.78
CA LYS A 505 -27.20 20.02 8.15
C LYS A 505 -26.24 21.22 8.22
N GLY A 506 -25.81 21.75 7.08
CA GLY A 506 -24.81 22.81 6.99
C GLY A 506 -23.39 22.28 6.79
N PRO A 507 -22.38 23.16 6.63
CA PRO A 507 -21.02 22.76 6.27
C PRO A 507 -20.41 21.84 7.33
N THR A 508 -19.50 20.98 6.90
CA THR A 508 -18.88 20.04 7.81
C THR A 508 -17.82 20.73 8.68
N LEU A 509 -17.65 20.21 9.91
CA LEU A 509 -16.74 20.81 10.89
C LEU A 509 -15.30 20.87 10.35
N THR A 510 -14.59 21.91 10.77
CA THR A 510 -13.15 22.10 10.53
C THR A 510 -12.42 22.12 11.88
N GLY A 511 -11.13 21.85 11.87
CA GLY A 511 -10.29 21.64 13.05
C GLY A 511 -10.37 20.21 13.59
N ALA A 512 -9.83 20.02 14.79
CA ALA A 512 -9.73 18.73 15.46
C ALA A 512 -11.06 17.91 15.48
N PRO A 513 -12.25 18.51 15.75
CA PRO A 513 -13.52 17.77 15.68
C PRO A 513 -13.88 17.24 14.28
N GLY A 514 -13.36 17.84 13.21
CA GLY A 514 -13.60 17.45 11.83
C GLY A 514 -12.65 16.38 11.30
N THR A 515 -11.76 15.82 12.13
CA THR A 515 -10.69 14.91 11.69
C THR A 515 -11.07 13.42 11.74
N PHE A 516 -12.33 13.10 11.44
CA PHE A 516 -12.81 11.73 11.21
C PHE A 516 -12.88 11.41 9.71
N ASN A 517 -13.29 10.21 9.30
CA ASN A 517 -13.42 9.80 7.89
C ASN A 517 -14.87 9.48 7.51
N TYR A 518 -15.43 10.15 6.50
CA TYR A 518 -16.84 9.98 6.11
C TYR A 518 -17.19 8.60 5.56
N LEU A 519 -16.22 7.87 4.98
CA LEU A 519 -16.45 6.49 4.54
C LEU A 519 -16.54 5.53 5.73
N ILE A 520 -15.62 5.68 6.69
CA ILE A 520 -15.60 4.86 7.91
C ILE A 520 -16.85 5.15 8.75
N ASP A 521 -17.17 6.43 8.93
CA ASP A 521 -18.37 6.91 9.64
C ASP A 521 -19.64 6.32 9.00
N ALA A 522 -19.82 6.43 7.68
CA ALA A 522 -21.00 5.85 7.00
C ALA A 522 -21.10 4.31 7.16
N ILE A 523 -19.99 3.58 7.13
CA ILE A 523 -19.96 2.13 7.35
C ILE A 523 -20.35 1.79 8.78
N LEU A 524 -19.89 2.57 9.76
CA LEU A 524 -20.18 2.38 11.18
C LEU A 524 -21.58 2.84 11.54
N GLU A 525 -22.13 3.91 10.96
CA GLU A 525 -23.48 4.38 11.25
C GLU A 525 -24.56 3.41 10.75
N VAL A 526 -24.37 2.77 9.59
CA VAL A 526 -25.37 1.85 9.03
C VAL A 526 -25.28 0.47 9.74
N PRO A 527 -26.34 0.03 10.45
CA PRO A 527 -26.34 -1.23 11.23
C PRO A 527 -25.84 -2.46 10.46
N ARG A 528 -26.27 -2.59 9.21
CA ARG A 528 -25.97 -3.73 8.34
C ARG A 528 -24.47 -3.86 8.05
N SER A 529 -23.81 -2.77 7.66
CA SER A 529 -22.37 -2.75 7.38
C SER A 529 -21.52 -2.75 8.65
N ARG A 530 -22.01 -2.13 9.74
CA ARG A 530 -21.37 -2.21 11.06
C ARG A 530 -21.27 -3.65 11.55
N ALA A 531 -22.34 -4.42 11.42
CA ALA A 531 -22.35 -5.84 11.79
C ALA A 531 -21.31 -6.64 10.98
N MET A 532 -21.15 -6.33 9.69
CA MET A 532 -20.11 -6.94 8.86
C MET A 532 -18.71 -6.61 9.39
N TYR A 533 -18.45 -5.34 9.71
CA TYR A 533 -17.18 -4.88 10.26
C TYR A 533 -16.84 -5.54 11.60
N MET A 534 -17.76 -5.52 12.57
CA MET A 534 -17.51 -6.09 13.89
C MET A 534 -17.28 -7.59 13.83
N ARG A 535 -18.03 -8.30 12.98
CA ARG A 535 -17.79 -9.73 12.74
C ARG A 535 -16.43 -9.97 12.09
N ARG A 536 -16.01 -9.17 11.11
CA ARG A 536 -14.67 -9.32 10.51
C ARG A 536 -13.55 -9.04 11.50
N LEU A 537 -13.68 -7.99 12.32
CA LEU A 537 -12.75 -7.69 13.40
C LEU A 537 -12.63 -8.88 14.35
N ARG A 538 -13.76 -9.49 14.74
CA ARG A 538 -13.77 -10.70 15.57
C ARG A 538 -13.02 -11.86 14.92
N THR A 539 -13.24 -12.12 13.64
CA THR A 539 -12.51 -13.18 12.90
C THR A 539 -11.00 -12.97 12.95
N LEU A 540 -10.55 -11.72 12.74
CA LEU A 540 -9.11 -11.41 12.79
C LEU A 540 -8.55 -11.49 14.21
N MET A 541 -9.30 -11.07 15.23
CA MET A 541 -8.92 -11.26 16.64
C MET A 541 -8.69 -12.73 16.96
N ASP A 542 -9.64 -13.59 16.61
CA ASP A 542 -9.54 -15.03 16.87
C ASP A 542 -8.38 -15.66 16.08
N SER A 543 -8.11 -15.20 14.85
CA SER A 543 -7.09 -15.79 13.98
C SER A 543 -5.66 -15.29 14.24
N PHE A 544 -5.49 -14.07 14.74
CA PHE A 544 -4.18 -13.42 14.90
C PHE A 544 -3.76 -13.16 16.34
N ILE A 545 -4.70 -12.79 17.22
CA ILE A 545 -4.40 -12.50 18.62
C ILE A 545 -4.51 -13.77 19.46
N SER A 546 -5.60 -14.52 19.33
CA SER A 546 -5.82 -15.73 20.15
C SER A 546 -4.81 -16.84 19.85
N THR A 547 -4.31 -16.90 18.60
CA THR A 547 -3.31 -17.89 18.16
C THR A 547 -1.87 -17.48 18.46
N GLY A 548 -1.61 -16.23 18.85
CA GLY A 548 -0.26 -15.68 19.00
C GLY A 548 0.43 -15.26 17.70
N LYS A 549 -0.21 -15.43 16.54
CA LYS A 549 0.36 -15.12 15.22
C LYS A 549 0.85 -13.67 15.09
N LEU A 550 0.17 -12.70 15.71
CA LEU A 550 0.60 -11.30 15.67
C LEU A 550 1.94 -11.08 16.39
N GLN A 551 2.13 -11.74 17.53
CA GLN A 551 3.39 -11.72 18.26
C GLN A 551 4.50 -12.45 17.49
N GLU A 552 4.19 -13.54 16.79
CA GLU A 552 5.14 -14.23 15.91
C GLU A 552 5.65 -13.32 14.79
N LEU A 553 4.75 -12.57 14.12
CA LEU A 553 5.12 -11.61 13.08
C LEU A 553 6.04 -10.51 13.62
N VAL A 554 5.69 -9.92 14.78
CA VAL A 554 6.51 -8.91 15.45
C VAL A 554 7.90 -9.46 15.79
N THR A 555 7.97 -10.66 16.36
CA THR A 555 9.23 -11.30 16.76
C THR A 555 10.09 -11.66 15.54
N ALA A 556 9.47 -12.16 14.48
CA ALA A 556 10.16 -12.50 13.24
C ALA A 556 10.80 -11.25 12.61
N GLU A 557 10.06 -10.16 12.51
CA GLU A 557 10.57 -8.92 11.93
C GLU A 557 11.66 -8.28 12.80
N TYR A 558 11.51 -8.29 14.14
CA TYR A 558 12.55 -7.83 15.05
C TYR A 558 13.86 -8.60 14.85
N ASN A 559 13.80 -9.93 14.74
CA ASN A 559 14.98 -10.76 14.53
C ASN A 559 15.66 -10.48 13.18
N ILE A 560 14.91 -10.07 12.15
CA ILE A 560 15.45 -9.65 10.86
C ILE A 560 16.21 -8.31 10.99
N VAL A 561 15.67 -7.34 11.73
CA VAL A 561 16.20 -5.97 11.72
C VAL A 561 17.19 -5.64 12.83
N ARG A 562 17.15 -6.34 13.98
CA ARG A 562 17.81 -5.92 15.24
C ARG A 562 19.27 -5.49 15.10
N GLU A 563 20.09 -6.24 14.37
CA GLU A 563 21.52 -5.96 14.24
C GLU A 563 21.75 -4.68 13.40
N GLU A 564 21.05 -4.52 12.27
CA GLU A 564 21.17 -3.34 11.43
C GLU A 564 20.45 -2.11 12.01
N ALA A 565 19.39 -2.30 12.78
CA ALA A 565 18.71 -1.24 13.50
C ALA A 565 19.61 -0.59 14.55
N LYS A 566 20.43 -1.38 15.27
CA LYS A 566 21.41 -0.87 16.24
C LYS A 566 22.52 -0.05 15.57
N LYS A 567 23.10 -0.57 14.48
CA LYS A 567 24.10 0.18 13.68
C LYS A 567 23.53 1.49 13.13
N ASP A 568 22.27 1.45 12.68
CA ASP A 568 21.59 2.63 12.16
C ASP A 568 21.34 3.68 13.26
N ALA A 569 20.84 3.24 14.42
CA ALA A 569 20.60 4.08 15.59
C ALA A 569 21.89 4.76 16.08
N GLU A 570 22.99 4.01 16.17
CA GLU A 570 24.31 4.53 16.55
C GLU A 570 24.79 5.60 15.58
N LYS A 571 24.63 5.36 14.27
CA LYS A 571 25.07 6.31 13.24
C LYS A 571 24.25 7.59 13.22
N TRP A 572 22.93 7.49 13.32
CA TRP A 572 22.00 8.59 13.04
C TRP A 572 21.40 9.25 14.29
N GLY A 573 21.73 8.75 15.49
CA GLY A 573 21.25 9.29 16.76
C GLY A 573 19.73 9.30 16.84
N ASN A 574 19.10 8.19 16.42
CA ASN A 574 17.64 8.10 16.36
C ASN A 574 17.02 8.31 17.75
N PRO A 575 15.84 8.94 17.84
CA PRO A 575 15.08 9.01 19.08
C PRO A 575 14.57 7.61 19.44
N GLY A 576 15.30 6.89 20.28
CA GLY A 576 14.84 5.62 20.81
C GLY A 576 15.83 4.46 20.75
N ASP A 577 15.38 3.30 21.20
CA ASP A 577 16.14 2.06 21.24
C ASP A 577 15.34 0.89 20.62
N PRO A 578 15.90 0.18 19.61
CA PRO A 578 15.18 -0.88 18.90
C PRO A 578 14.83 -2.09 19.77
N ASP A 579 15.65 -2.44 20.77
CA ASP A 579 15.36 -3.56 21.68
C ASP A 579 14.21 -3.17 22.62
N ARG A 580 14.23 -1.94 23.12
CA ARG A 580 13.17 -1.39 23.96
C ARG A 580 11.85 -1.26 23.19
N GLY A 581 11.89 -0.80 21.94
CA GLY A 581 10.70 -0.71 21.09
C GLY A 581 10.06 -2.09 20.85
N TYR A 582 10.88 -3.12 20.62
CA TYR A 582 10.40 -4.50 20.56
C TYR A 582 9.82 -4.98 21.90
N GLU A 583 10.52 -4.72 23.01
CA GLU A 583 10.04 -5.10 24.34
C GLU A 583 8.66 -4.50 24.64
N GLN A 584 8.43 -3.22 24.31
CA GLN A 584 7.12 -2.58 24.49
C GLN A 584 6.03 -3.17 23.61
N LEU A 585 6.35 -3.57 22.37
CA LEU A 585 5.37 -4.26 21.54
C LEU A 585 4.88 -5.55 22.20
N ILE A 586 5.81 -6.35 22.73
CA ILE A 586 5.49 -7.66 23.32
C ILE A 586 4.86 -7.55 24.71
N THR A 587 5.31 -6.60 25.53
CA THR A 587 4.94 -6.52 26.96
C THR A 587 3.82 -5.53 27.23
N GLU A 588 3.57 -4.57 26.34
CA GLU A 588 2.56 -3.52 26.52
C GLU A 588 1.55 -3.51 25.38
N GLN A 589 1.98 -3.21 24.15
CA GLN A 589 1.08 -2.93 23.04
C GLN A 589 0.16 -4.11 22.72
N LEU A 590 0.74 -5.29 22.47
CA LEU A 590 -0.04 -6.48 22.11
C LEU A 590 -0.92 -6.96 23.27
N PRO A 591 -0.43 -7.05 24.54
CA PRO A 591 -1.28 -7.38 25.68
C PRO A 591 -2.41 -6.40 25.93
N ILE A 592 -2.15 -5.08 25.92
CA ILE A 592 -3.16 -4.05 26.13
C ILE A 592 -4.18 -4.10 25.00
N ARG A 593 -3.74 -4.22 23.74
CA ARG A 593 -4.66 -4.31 22.60
C ARG A 593 -5.57 -5.52 22.70
N LYS A 594 -5.02 -6.66 23.15
CA LYS A 594 -5.79 -7.87 23.44
C LYS A 594 -6.82 -7.63 24.54
N GLU A 595 -6.43 -7.02 25.66
CA GLU A 595 -7.33 -6.70 26.76
C GLU A 595 -8.50 -5.81 26.30
N GLN A 596 -8.21 -4.73 25.58
CA GLN A 596 -9.24 -3.83 25.05
C GLN A 596 -10.25 -4.59 24.17
N LEU A 597 -9.76 -5.33 23.18
CA LEU A 597 -10.64 -6.00 22.22
C LEU A 597 -11.43 -7.17 22.85
N PHE A 598 -10.82 -7.96 23.73
CA PHE A 598 -11.45 -9.16 24.30
C PHE A 598 -12.21 -8.94 25.61
N ASN A 599 -11.84 -7.93 26.41
CA ASN A 599 -12.44 -7.71 27.73
C ASN A 599 -13.31 -6.46 27.77
N GLN A 600 -12.93 -5.38 27.09
CA GLN A 600 -13.73 -4.14 27.10
C GLN A 600 -14.80 -4.15 26.00
N TYR A 601 -14.41 -4.49 24.76
CA TYR A 601 -15.26 -4.33 23.59
C TYR A 601 -16.01 -5.59 23.15
N SER A 602 -15.65 -6.76 23.67
CA SER A 602 -16.38 -8.01 23.37
C SER A 602 -17.60 -8.19 24.26
N VAL A 603 -18.44 -9.17 23.91
CA VAL A 603 -19.57 -9.63 24.72
C VAL A 603 -19.17 -9.81 26.19
N GLY A 604 -19.94 -9.20 27.10
CA GLY A 604 -19.70 -9.22 28.55
C GLY A 604 -18.75 -8.13 29.06
N GLY A 605 -18.14 -7.34 28.17
CA GLY A 605 -17.38 -6.15 28.52
C GLY A 605 -18.23 -4.91 28.78
N ASP A 606 -17.57 -3.82 29.15
CA ASP A 606 -18.22 -2.55 29.47
C ASP A 606 -18.88 -1.87 28.25
N ILE A 607 -18.36 -2.12 27.04
CA ILE A 607 -18.84 -1.54 25.78
C ILE A 607 -18.93 -2.66 24.70
N PRO A 608 -19.91 -3.58 24.79
CA PRO A 608 -19.91 -4.84 24.04
C PRO A 608 -20.30 -4.67 22.56
N LEU A 609 -19.38 -4.12 21.75
CA LEU A 609 -19.52 -3.88 20.31
C LEU A 609 -19.20 -5.11 19.45
N ILE A 610 -18.23 -5.92 19.89
CA ILE A 610 -17.66 -7.03 19.13
C ILE A 610 -18.42 -8.32 19.48
N PRO A 611 -18.92 -9.06 18.47
CA PRO A 611 -19.69 -10.27 18.71
C PRO A 611 -18.84 -11.41 19.29
N SER A 612 -19.54 -12.43 19.80
CA SER A 612 -18.95 -13.67 20.27
C SER A 612 -18.16 -14.40 19.16
N SER A 613 -17.20 -15.23 19.56
CA SER A 613 -16.48 -16.11 18.61
C SER A 613 -17.46 -17.06 17.95
N ARG A 614 -17.17 -17.43 16.70
CA ARG A 614 -17.99 -18.39 15.95
C ARG A 614 -17.09 -19.32 15.15
N ALA A 615 -17.34 -20.63 15.26
CA ALA A 615 -16.71 -21.61 14.40
C ALA A 615 -17.22 -21.50 12.96
N ALA A 616 -16.39 -21.82 11.98
CA ALA A 616 -16.82 -21.88 10.59
C ALA A 616 -17.87 -23.01 10.42
N ASP A 617 -19.08 -22.63 10.03
CA ASP A 617 -20.18 -23.57 9.82
C ASP A 617 -20.93 -23.24 8.51
N PRO A 618 -20.51 -23.84 7.38
CA PRO A 618 -21.18 -23.63 6.09
C PRO A 618 -22.63 -24.11 6.07
N SER A 619 -23.02 -25.04 6.94
CA SER A 619 -24.39 -25.56 6.99
C SER A 619 -25.39 -24.52 7.53
N SER A 620 -24.88 -23.47 8.17
CA SER A 620 -25.67 -22.33 8.62
C SER A 620 -26.10 -21.37 7.49
N LEU A 621 -25.62 -21.59 6.27
CA LEU A 621 -25.98 -20.80 5.08
C LEU A 621 -26.76 -21.65 4.07
N THR A 622 -27.61 -21.01 3.28
CA THR A 622 -28.42 -21.69 2.25
C THR A 622 -28.22 -21.04 0.89
N ILE A 623 -28.17 -21.85 -0.18
CA ILE A 623 -28.24 -21.34 -1.55
C ILE A 623 -29.67 -20.88 -1.85
N GLY A 624 -29.81 -19.61 -2.21
CA GLY A 624 -31.07 -18.97 -2.59
C GLY A 624 -31.36 -19.11 -4.09
N SER A 625 -31.77 -18.01 -4.71
CA SER A 625 -32.00 -18.00 -6.16
C SER A 625 -30.71 -18.14 -6.97
N VAL A 626 -30.79 -18.94 -8.03
CA VAL A 626 -29.73 -19.10 -9.03
C VAL A 626 -30.29 -18.67 -10.39
N SER A 627 -29.66 -17.69 -11.01
CA SER A 627 -30.02 -17.20 -12.34
C SER A 627 -28.89 -17.51 -13.30
N GLY A 628 -29.18 -18.18 -14.42
CA GLY A 628 -28.21 -18.33 -15.50
C GLY A 628 -28.07 -17.08 -16.38
N GLY A 629 -27.21 -17.16 -17.39
CA GLY A 629 -26.93 -16.06 -18.34
C GLY A 629 -25.72 -15.20 -17.96
N SER A 630 -25.34 -14.25 -18.82
CA SER A 630 -24.20 -13.37 -18.58
C SER A 630 -24.43 -12.40 -17.41
N ASP A 631 -25.67 -11.97 -17.20
CA ASP A 631 -26.12 -11.20 -16.05
C ASP A 631 -26.58 -12.09 -14.88
N GLY A 632 -26.35 -13.40 -14.98
CA GLY A 632 -26.71 -14.40 -13.97
C GLY A 632 -26.00 -14.21 -12.63
N TYR A 633 -26.42 -14.98 -11.63
CA TYR A 633 -25.88 -14.91 -10.28
C TYR A 633 -26.22 -16.15 -9.45
N VAL A 634 -25.54 -16.30 -8.32
CA VAL A 634 -25.86 -17.25 -7.24
C VAL A 634 -26.08 -16.45 -5.95
N GLU A 635 -27.24 -16.60 -5.33
CA GLU A 635 -27.55 -16.02 -4.03
C GLU A 635 -27.13 -16.98 -2.90
N VAL A 636 -26.40 -16.46 -1.91
CA VAL A 636 -26.07 -17.17 -0.67
C VAL A 636 -26.73 -16.42 0.48
N ARG A 637 -27.63 -17.09 1.20
CA ARG A 637 -28.41 -16.50 2.30
C ARG A 637 -27.85 -16.87 3.65
N ASN A 638 -27.74 -15.87 4.51
CA ASN A 638 -27.52 -16.01 5.93
C ASN A 638 -28.86 -15.89 6.67
N ASN A 639 -29.41 -17.03 7.08
CA ASN A 639 -30.65 -17.08 7.88
C ASN A 639 -30.38 -17.00 9.39
N ASN A 640 -29.12 -16.76 9.79
CA ASN A 640 -28.76 -16.56 11.18
C ASN A 640 -29.11 -15.13 11.61
N GLU A 641 -29.31 -14.93 12.90
CA GLU A 641 -29.54 -13.62 13.50
C GLU A 641 -28.24 -12.82 13.70
N ASP A 642 -27.11 -13.37 13.28
CA ASP A 642 -25.80 -12.75 13.34
C ASP A 642 -25.06 -12.83 12.01
N ALA A 643 -24.13 -11.90 11.80
CA ALA A 643 -23.34 -11.84 10.57
C ALA A 643 -22.40 -13.05 10.48
N VAL A 644 -22.20 -13.58 9.27
CA VAL A 644 -21.30 -14.72 9.01
C VAL A 644 -20.13 -14.27 8.13
N ASP A 645 -18.90 -14.37 8.65
CA ASP A 645 -17.70 -14.13 7.85
C ASP A 645 -17.40 -15.37 7.00
N VAL A 646 -17.52 -15.21 5.68
CA VAL A 646 -17.26 -16.27 4.69
C VAL A 646 -15.91 -16.08 4.00
N SER A 647 -15.03 -15.25 4.55
CA SER A 647 -13.68 -15.02 4.03
C SER A 647 -12.94 -16.33 3.77
N GLY A 648 -12.50 -16.54 2.53
CA GLY A 648 -11.77 -17.73 2.11
C GLY A 648 -12.65 -18.95 1.80
N TRP A 649 -13.94 -18.92 2.13
CA TRP A 649 -14.89 -20.00 1.80
C TRP A 649 -15.09 -20.08 0.29
N THR A 650 -15.56 -21.24 -0.17
CA THR A 650 -15.73 -21.50 -1.60
C THR A 650 -17.16 -21.93 -1.94
N LEU A 651 -17.68 -21.39 -3.05
CA LEU A 651 -18.84 -21.94 -3.75
C LEU A 651 -18.36 -22.88 -4.85
N ASN A 652 -18.97 -24.07 -4.94
CA ASN A 652 -18.69 -25.03 -6.01
C ASN A 652 -19.96 -25.80 -6.39
N GLY A 653 -20.07 -26.17 -7.67
CA GLY A 653 -21.17 -27.00 -8.19
C GLY A 653 -21.73 -26.44 -9.49
N SER A 654 -22.49 -27.24 -10.23
CA SER A 654 -23.18 -26.81 -11.47
C SER A 654 -22.27 -26.05 -12.47
N GLY A 655 -21.01 -26.48 -12.61
CA GLY A 655 -20.04 -25.87 -13.53
C GLY A 655 -19.49 -24.51 -13.09
N VAL A 656 -19.78 -24.05 -11.87
CA VAL A 656 -19.26 -22.79 -11.31
C VAL A 656 -18.37 -23.03 -10.10
N SER A 657 -17.41 -22.12 -9.90
CA SER A 657 -16.63 -22.01 -8.67
C SER A 657 -16.40 -20.54 -8.30
N PHE A 658 -16.32 -20.25 -7.00
CA PHE A 658 -15.97 -18.91 -6.50
C PHE A 658 -15.28 -19.03 -5.15
N LYS A 659 -14.24 -18.22 -4.92
CA LYS A 659 -13.61 -18.08 -3.60
C LYS A 659 -13.90 -16.69 -3.07
N PHE A 660 -14.55 -16.62 -1.92
CA PHE A 660 -14.82 -15.35 -1.26
C PHE A 660 -13.51 -14.71 -0.78
N ILE A 661 -13.29 -13.46 -1.18
CA ILE A 661 -12.12 -12.71 -0.72
C ILE A 661 -12.23 -12.37 0.77
N PRO A 662 -11.10 -12.21 1.48
CA PRO A 662 -11.07 -11.70 2.84
C PRO A 662 -11.89 -10.41 3.01
N GLY A 663 -12.69 -10.37 4.08
CA GLY A 663 -13.66 -9.30 4.38
C GLY A 663 -15.06 -9.53 3.83
N THR A 664 -15.32 -10.62 3.11
CA THR A 664 -16.69 -10.95 2.71
C THR A 664 -17.47 -11.46 3.92
N VAL A 665 -18.36 -10.62 4.46
CA VAL A 665 -19.21 -10.96 5.59
C VAL A 665 -20.67 -10.79 5.20
N ILE A 666 -21.48 -11.83 5.34
CA ILE A 666 -22.91 -11.77 5.04
C ILE A 666 -23.64 -11.26 6.29
N PRO A 667 -24.38 -10.14 6.23
CA PRO A 667 -25.11 -9.61 7.38
C PRO A 667 -26.18 -10.59 7.92
N PRO A 668 -26.70 -10.36 9.14
CA PRO A 668 -27.83 -11.13 9.67
C PRO A 668 -29.05 -11.08 8.76
N GLN A 669 -29.78 -12.19 8.61
CA GLN A 669 -31.04 -12.25 7.84
C GLN A 669 -30.95 -11.66 6.43
N ASP A 670 -29.82 -11.85 5.77
CA ASP A 670 -29.47 -11.16 4.52
C ASP A 670 -28.70 -12.07 3.56
N SER A 671 -28.39 -11.57 2.37
CA SER A 671 -27.81 -12.34 1.28
C SER A 671 -26.62 -11.65 0.63
N VAL A 672 -25.69 -12.45 0.14
CA VAL A 672 -24.69 -12.04 -0.84
C VAL A 672 -25.03 -12.65 -2.20
N TYR A 673 -24.95 -11.84 -3.25
CA TYR A 673 -25.15 -12.26 -4.64
C TYR A 673 -23.80 -12.35 -5.33
N VAL A 674 -23.43 -13.54 -5.81
CA VAL A 674 -22.20 -13.73 -6.59
C VAL A 674 -22.56 -13.64 -8.07
N ALA A 675 -22.14 -12.55 -8.71
CA ALA A 675 -22.42 -12.26 -10.11
C ALA A 675 -21.67 -13.22 -11.04
N ALA A 676 -22.31 -13.63 -12.14
CA ALA A 676 -21.72 -14.52 -13.13
C ALA A 676 -20.54 -13.88 -13.87
N THR A 677 -20.77 -12.76 -14.57
CA THR A 677 -19.74 -12.14 -15.42
C THR A 677 -19.02 -10.97 -14.76
N SER A 678 -19.75 -10.09 -14.07
CA SER A 678 -19.18 -8.99 -13.31
C SER A 678 -20.25 -8.34 -12.42
N VAL A 679 -19.82 -7.66 -11.35
CA VAL A 679 -20.70 -6.83 -10.51
C VAL A 679 -21.41 -5.76 -11.35
N LYS A 680 -20.69 -5.15 -12.30
CA LYS A 680 -21.25 -4.18 -13.27
C LYS A 680 -22.41 -4.76 -14.07
N THR A 681 -22.24 -5.94 -14.67
CA THR A 681 -23.29 -6.59 -15.46
C THR A 681 -24.50 -6.94 -14.60
N PHE A 682 -24.30 -7.40 -13.37
CA PHE A 682 -25.38 -7.69 -12.43
C PHE A 682 -26.18 -6.41 -12.08
N LYS A 683 -25.51 -5.29 -11.82
CA LYS A 683 -26.18 -4.03 -11.49
C LYS A 683 -27.09 -3.53 -12.61
N GLN A 684 -26.74 -3.81 -13.87
CA GLN A 684 -27.48 -3.39 -15.07
C GLN A 684 -28.65 -4.30 -15.46
N ARG A 685 -28.97 -5.33 -14.66
CA ARG A 685 -30.07 -6.26 -14.91
C ARG A 685 -31.41 -5.54 -15.10
N GLY A 686 -32.19 -6.01 -16.08
CA GLY A 686 -33.52 -5.46 -16.39
C GLY A 686 -34.57 -5.73 -15.29
N SER A 687 -34.42 -6.83 -14.56
CA SER A 687 -35.32 -7.25 -13.47
C SER A 687 -34.54 -7.54 -12.19
N GLY A 688 -35.22 -7.40 -11.04
CA GLY A 688 -34.65 -7.69 -9.74
C GLY A 688 -34.25 -9.18 -9.60
N PRO A 689 -33.18 -9.49 -8.84
CA PRO A 689 -32.28 -8.57 -8.14
C PRO A 689 -31.38 -7.78 -9.12
N ARG A 690 -31.17 -6.48 -8.86
CA ARG A 690 -30.40 -5.53 -9.71
C ARG A 690 -29.83 -4.36 -8.91
N GLY A 691 -29.07 -3.46 -9.55
CA GLY A 691 -28.49 -2.28 -8.93
C GLY A 691 -29.53 -1.29 -8.36
N GLY A 692 -29.11 -0.47 -7.40
CA GLY A 692 -29.93 0.53 -6.71
C GLY A 692 -30.82 -0.03 -5.59
N GLN A 693 -30.85 -1.34 -5.40
CA GLN A 693 -31.65 -2.02 -4.37
C GLN A 693 -30.88 -2.23 -3.05
N GLY A 694 -29.64 -1.73 -2.96
CA GLY A 694 -28.78 -1.94 -1.80
C GLY A 694 -28.39 -3.41 -1.61
N LEU A 695 -28.17 -4.17 -2.67
CA LEU A 695 -27.81 -5.59 -2.57
C LEU A 695 -26.30 -5.74 -2.30
N PHE A 696 -25.92 -6.75 -1.51
CA PHE A 696 -24.51 -7.09 -1.36
C PHE A 696 -24.07 -7.98 -2.52
N VAL A 697 -23.30 -7.43 -3.45
CA VAL A 697 -22.90 -8.12 -4.68
C VAL A 697 -21.38 -8.27 -4.73
N VAL A 698 -20.92 -9.49 -5.03
CA VAL A 698 -19.51 -9.82 -5.28
C VAL A 698 -19.39 -10.61 -6.59
N GLY A 699 -18.17 -10.91 -7.03
CA GLY A 699 -17.94 -11.71 -8.24
C GLY A 699 -16.62 -11.35 -8.93
N PRO A 700 -16.38 -11.87 -10.14
CA PRO A 700 -17.25 -12.79 -10.89
C PRO A 700 -17.09 -14.26 -10.48
N LEU A 701 -18.09 -15.09 -10.77
CA LEU A 701 -17.98 -16.54 -10.76
C LEU A 701 -16.95 -16.99 -11.80
N ASN A 702 -16.23 -18.07 -11.49
CA ASN A 702 -15.54 -18.83 -12.52
C ASN A 702 -16.53 -19.84 -13.12
N GLY A 703 -17.04 -19.52 -14.30
CA GLY A 703 -18.10 -20.26 -14.99
C GLY A 703 -19.45 -19.52 -14.96
N THR A 704 -20.42 -20.03 -15.71
CA THR A 704 -21.78 -19.48 -15.78
C THR A 704 -22.75 -20.44 -15.10
N PRO A 705 -23.54 -20.00 -14.12
CA PRO A 705 -24.53 -20.87 -13.49
C PRO A 705 -25.59 -21.30 -14.51
N ASP A 706 -26.01 -22.57 -14.45
CA ASP A 706 -27.00 -23.16 -15.35
C ASP A 706 -28.46 -22.99 -14.86
N GLY A 707 -28.64 -22.28 -13.74
CA GLY A 707 -29.94 -22.10 -13.08
C GLY A 707 -30.32 -23.23 -12.11
N SER A 708 -29.50 -24.26 -11.97
CA SER A 708 -29.70 -25.32 -10.98
C SER A 708 -29.16 -24.94 -9.60
N THR A 709 -29.74 -25.52 -8.55
CA THR A 709 -29.34 -25.29 -7.15
C THR A 709 -28.33 -26.32 -6.62
N SER A 710 -27.72 -27.14 -7.49
CA SER A 710 -26.67 -28.11 -7.13
C SER A 710 -25.31 -27.42 -6.87
N ILE A 711 -25.35 -26.30 -6.15
CA ILE A 711 -24.23 -25.50 -5.71
C ILE A 711 -24.13 -25.66 -4.20
N THR A 712 -22.91 -25.78 -3.71
CA THR A 712 -22.61 -25.94 -2.29
C THR A 712 -21.62 -24.89 -1.85
N ILE A 713 -21.70 -24.50 -0.58
CA ILE A 713 -20.73 -23.63 0.08
C ILE A 713 -19.93 -24.46 1.09
N SER A 714 -18.62 -24.26 1.11
CA SER A 714 -17.70 -24.94 2.03
C SER A 714 -16.72 -23.96 2.64
N SER A 715 -16.35 -24.17 3.90
CA SER A 715 -15.33 -23.38 4.59
C SER A 715 -13.92 -23.76 4.11
N SER A 716 -12.99 -22.81 4.26
CA SER A 716 -11.57 -22.96 3.92
C SER A 716 -10.82 -23.93 4.81
#